data_AF-A0A174Q5J4-F1
#
_entry.id   AF-A0A174Q5J4-F1
#
_cell.length_a   1.000
_cell.length_b   1.000
_cell.length_c   1.000
_cell.angle_alpha   90.00
_cell.angle_beta   90.00
_cell.angle_gamma   90.00
#
_symmetry.space_group_name_H-M   'P 1'
#
loop_
_entity.id
_entity.type
_entity.pdbx_description
1 polymer ?
#
loop_
_entity_poly.entity_id
_entity_poly.type
_entity_poly.pdbx_seq_one_letter_code
_entity_poly.pdbx_strand_id
1 'polypeptide(L)'
;MHANDEIISLADFRKKLKRFQECYDEIYFRGEVKEFLKREPSILRDEGYLENEGHMYQEMMQMYSKQLNNAYSYMGKLALLQHNNVPTRLLDITVNPFVALYFACEQNGIANDEDGYVFMYIRKGKSCHSPDVYILALHACFPELSYRKIAEKVRQELEMNYTEDEIQKVIHTPLFVKRSEDLSVGNARIQAQKGCFFICADDEKGGLITLDSIPPVMVYRIPASYKAGIRDELDKEEKINVCSIYPEMPSGGAYLRAKYRTVRYEVSEEDYTVYDISQKTHCRRDTDLRIIVKEDLPIKWAKQIVRHVCEGYKSSSDVIWIYVGVSKEDMLLYNWRITGRWINPLWKNTGIDPLKERDGEFSWENQSGTSIISEYNEKNVYKPDDELYAYYHQVFEDSMPYIREIISLYDSEEKEKLYTWISRNKEQIREFFNKTTNGGCSRIREWNEFIKHYSLLYVEMENICLENENKNWNPQAKWHLMGRRIQSIQKEKAVIEKGEVKWRKTLDVTDEELKKCKPCYETHQVRSFAQTIPMSEDAIEVKMEIKYEKNTEGKIVVSGKTNLFDGAQLMISIIPDGKFYGPSCKVNCLNGTFTSEPLGNGKNLLGKCKMSITMPVSSAQPIEFVKKAGMQYENLKGDFIVRKGISPSGKYEQEVVL
;
A
#
# COMPACT_ATOMS: atom_id res chain seq x y z
N MET A 1 -9.33 5.95 6.74
CA MET A 1 -8.68 6.07 5.42
C MET A 1 -7.52 5.08 5.43
N HIS A 2 -7.54 4.04 4.58
CA HIS A 2 -6.51 2.98 4.72
C HIS A 2 -5.12 3.48 4.31
N ALA A 3 -4.14 3.27 5.20
CA ALA A 3 -2.74 3.51 4.93
C ALA A 3 -2.31 2.76 3.66
N ASN A 4 -1.48 3.42 2.84
CA ASN A 4 -0.96 2.83 1.62
C ASN A 4 0.24 1.92 1.90
N ASP A 5 1.02 2.24 2.93
CA ASP A 5 2.26 1.58 3.27
C ASP A 5 2.63 1.86 4.74
N GLU A 6 3.59 1.13 5.28
CA GLU A 6 4.12 1.29 6.65
C GLU A 6 5.56 1.79 6.66
N ILE A 7 5.93 2.56 7.69
CA ILE A 7 7.30 3.02 7.90
C ILE A 7 7.82 2.47 9.22
N ILE A 8 8.90 1.71 9.14
CA ILE A 8 9.53 1.05 10.29
C ILE A 8 10.96 1.55 10.60
N SER A 9 11.54 2.38 9.72
CA SER A 9 12.87 3.01 9.88
C SER A 9 13.02 4.23 8.97
N LEU A 10 14.00 5.10 9.24
CA LEU A 10 14.36 6.23 8.37
C LEU A 10 14.84 5.77 7.00
N ALA A 11 15.62 4.69 6.95
CA ALA A 11 16.13 4.15 5.70
C ALA A 11 15.00 3.70 4.77
N ASP A 12 13.97 3.05 5.33
CA ASP A 12 12.77 2.66 4.59
C ASP A 12 11.99 3.90 4.09
N PHE A 13 11.84 4.91 4.94
CA PHE A 13 11.17 6.15 4.56
C PHE A 13 11.87 6.88 3.42
N ARG A 14 13.20 7.03 3.47
CA ARG A 14 14.00 7.60 2.38
C ARG A 14 13.81 6.84 1.07
N LYS A 15 13.85 5.51 1.13
CA LYS A 15 13.65 4.66 -0.05
C LYS A 15 12.29 4.90 -0.69
N LYS A 16 11.22 5.02 0.11
CA LYS A 16 9.85 5.26 -0.35
C LYS A 16 9.65 6.67 -0.90
N LEU A 17 10.35 7.67 -0.37
CA LEU A 17 10.27 9.05 -0.84
C LEU A 17 11.10 9.35 -2.10
N LYS A 18 12.21 8.64 -2.29
CA LYS A 18 13.21 8.93 -3.34
C LYS A 18 12.59 9.23 -4.70
N ARG A 19 11.71 8.36 -5.18
CA ARG A 19 11.12 8.49 -6.52
C ARG A 19 10.20 9.72 -6.63
N PHE A 20 9.49 10.08 -5.56
CA PHE A 20 8.66 11.28 -5.55
C PHE A 20 9.53 12.55 -5.55
N GLN A 21 10.58 12.58 -4.73
CA GLN A 21 11.50 13.72 -4.66
C GLN A 21 12.33 13.92 -5.94
N GLU A 22 12.54 12.86 -6.72
CA GLU A 22 13.17 12.97 -8.05
C GLU A 22 12.21 13.51 -9.13
N CYS A 23 10.90 13.42 -8.92
CA CYS A 23 9.86 13.83 -9.88
C CYS A 23 9.22 15.18 -9.55
N TYR A 24 9.22 15.61 -8.29
CA TYR A 24 8.50 16.80 -7.84
C TYR A 24 9.31 17.61 -6.84
N ASP A 25 9.31 18.93 -7.07
CA ASP A 25 9.91 19.90 -6.17
C ASP A 25 8.94 20.39 -5.09
N GLU A 26 7.62 20.28 -5.34
CA GLU A 26 6.56 20.79 -4.46
C GLU A 26 5.80 19.63 -3.80
N ILE A 27 6.35 19.15 -2.69
CA ILE A 27 5.76 18.10 -1.87
C ILE A 27 5.52 18.62 -0.45
N TYR A 28 4.30 18.44 0.04
CA TYR A 28 3.87 18.81 1.37
C TYR A 28 3.56 17.57 2.20
N PHE A 29 3.88 17.64 3.48
CA PHE A 29 3.70 16.56 4.42
C PHE A 29 2.95 17.04 5.67
N ARG A 30 2.18 16.14 6.27
CA ARG A 30 1.59 16.33 7.60
C ARG A 30 1.79 15.07 8.41
N GLY A 31 2.32 15.22 9.62
CA GLY A 31 2.45 14.13 10.58
C GLY A 31 1.36 14.20 11.62
N GLU A 32 0.75 13.06 11.93
CA GLU A 32 -0.28 12.93 12.96
C GLU A 32 0.08 11.77 13.88
N VAL A 33 0.02 12.01 15.18
CA VAL A 33 0.32 11.00 16.22
C VAL A 33 -0.62 9.79 16.17
N LYS A 34 -1.80 9.95 15.57
CA LYS A 34 -2.80 8.92 15.34
C LYS A 34 -3.73 9.24 14.17
N GLU A 35 -4.57 8.28 13.80
CA GLU A 35 -5.61 8.52 12.80
C GLU A 35 -6.73 9.37 13.41
N PHE A 36 -6.87 10.59 12.90
CA PHE A 36 -8.01 11.45 13.22
C PHE A 36 -9.13 11.25 12.20
N LEU A 37 -10.38 11.23 12.67
CA LEU A 37 -11.57 11.13 11.82
C LEU A 37 -11.66 12.32 10.85
N LYS A 38 -11.29 13.52 11.32
CA LYS A 38 -11.27 14.76 10.55
C LYS A 38 -10.03 15.59 10.85
N ARG A 39 -9.48 16.23 9.82
CA ARG A 39 -8.36 17.19 9.87
C ARG A 39 -8.92 18.60 9.75
N GLU A 40 -9.57 19.03 10.82
CA GLU A 40 -10.18 20.34 10.90
C GLU A 40 -9.20 21.36 11.51
N PRO A 41 -9.14 22.59 10.97
CA PRO A 41 -8.38 23.68 11.58
C PRO A 41 -8.95 24.02 12.96
N SER A 42 -8.13 24.66 13.79
CA SER A 42 -8.51 25.04 15.16
C SER A 42 -9.81 25.85 15.26
N ILE A 43 -10.12 26.65 14.24
CA ILE A 43 -11.32 27.47 14.19
C ILE A 43 -12.63 26.68 14.06
N LEU A 44 -12.61 25.46 13.52
CA LEU A 44 -13.81 24.63 13.39
C LEU A 44 -14.11 23.81 14.64
N ARG A 45 -13.27 23.90 15.67
CA ARG A 45 -13.44 23.11 16.90
C ARG A 45 -14.57 23.64 17.79
N ASP A 46 -14.99 24.87 17.58
CA ASP A 46 -16.09 25.53 18.28
C ASP A 46 -16.79 26.49 17.30
N GLU A 47 -18.12 26.45 17.25
CA GLU A 47 -18.92 27.30 16.35
C GLU A 47 -18.67 28.79 16.65
N GLY A 48 -18.50 29.15 17.92
CA GLY A 48 -18.22 30.52 18.34
C GLY A 48 -16.87 31.05 17.84
N TYR A 49 -15.90 30.17 17.55
CA TYR A 49 -14.62 30.60 16.96
C TYR A 49 -14.79 30.98 15.49
N LEU A 50 -15.57 30.21 14.72
CA LEU A 50 -15.82 30.53 13.31
C LEU A 50 -16.66 31.81 13.17
N GLU A 51 -17.72 31.94 13.97
CA GLU A 51 -18.59 33.12 13.96
C GLU A 51 -17.85 34.42 14.31
N ASN A 52 -16.78 34.33 15.11
CA ASN A 52 -16.02 35.48 15.59
C ASN A 52 -14.60 35.56 15.00
N GLU A 53 -14.32 34.91 13.86
CA GLU A 53 -12.97 34.89 13.26
C GLU A 53 -12.37 36.29 13.12
N GLY A 54 -13.13 37.20 12.47
CA GLY A 54 -12.73 38.58 12.28
C GLY A 54 -12.58 39.34 13.60
N HIS A 55 -13.50 39.15 14.55
CA HIS A 55 -13.45 39.81 15.87
C HIS A 55 -12.20 39.42 16.65
N MET A 56 -11.87 38.12 16.71
CA MET A 56 -10.66 37.63 17.36
C MET A 56 -9.40 38.26 16.75
N TYR A 57 -9.35 38.38 15.41
CA TYR A 57 -8.26 39.07 14.74
C TYR A 57 -8.18 40.56 15.15
N GLN A 58 -9.31 41.29 15.16
CA GLN A 58 -9.33 42.71 15.55
C GLN A 58 -8.91 42.92 17.00
N GLU A 59 -9.40 42.11 17.94
CA GLU A 59 -9.02 42.20 19.35
C GLU A 59 -7.54 41.92 19.57
N MET A 60 -6.99 40.91 18.88
CA MET A 60 -5.55 40.63 18.91
C MET A 60 -4.72 41.78 18.34
N MET A 61 -5.18 42.42 17.26
CA MET A 61 -4.55 43.63 16.71
C MET A 61 -4.58 44.79 17.71
N GLN A 62 -5.64 44.94 18.51
CA GLN A 62 -5.72 45.98 19.54
C GLN A 62 -4.79 45.68 20.72
N MET A 63 -4.76 44.43 21.22
CA MET A 63 -3.95 44.03 22.36
C MET A 63 -2.44 43.97 22.04
N TYR A 64 -2.08 43.51 20.84
CA TYR A 64 -0.71 43.13 20.48
C TYR A 64 -0.23 43.74 19.15
N SER A 65 -0.72 44.94 18.82
CA SER A 65 -0.38 45.68 17.58
C SER A 65 1.12 45.69 17.27
N LYS A 66 1.98 45.96 18.27
CA LYS A 66 3.43 46.03 18.08
C LYS A 66 4.03 44.69 17.63
N GLN A 67 3.57 43.56 18.15
CA GLN A 67 4.03 42.25 17.70
C GLN A 67 3.49 41.91 16.32
N LEU A 68 2.18 42.12 16.09
CA LEU A 68 1.50 41.75 14.84
C LEU A 68 1.93 42.60 13.65
N ASN A 69 2.29 43.87 13.88
CA ASN A 69 2.81 44.75 12.82
C ASN A 69 4.21 44.34 12.32
N ASN A 70 4.92 43.45 13.01
CA ASN A 70 6.16 42.88 12.48
C ASN A 70 5.88 41.94 11.31
N ALA A 71 4.72 41.28 11.28
CA ALA A 71 4.29 40.44 10.17
C ALA A 71 3.63 41.32 9.10
N TYR A 72 4.22 41.39 7.91
CA TYR A 72 3.80 42.34 6.89
C TYR A 72 2.45 41.95 6.29
N SER A 73 2.30 40.69 5.86
CA SER A 73 1.05 40.22 5.23
C SER A 73 -0.01 39.79 6.25
N TYR A 74 -1.28 39.76 5.82
CA TYR A 74 -2.35 39.11 6.59
C TYR A 74 -2.07 37.63 6.86
N MET A 75 -1.46 36.93 5.90
CA MET A 75 -1.07 35.54 6.06
C MET A 75 -0.02 35.36 7.17
N GLY A 76 0.98 36.23 7.23
CA GLY A 76 1.98 36.24 8.31
C GLY A 76 1.34 36.53 9.68
N LYS A 77 0.38 37.46 9.73
CA LYS A 77 -0.39 37.74 10.95
C LYS A 77 -1.19 36.52 11.41
N LEU A 78 -1.92 35.85 10.51
CA LEU A 78 -2.66 34.62 10.83
C LEU A 78 -1.73 33.51 11.35
N ALA A 79 -0.55 33.32 10.75
CA ALA A 79 0.45 32.36 11.23
C ALA A 79 0.94 32.70 12.66
N LEU A 80 1.15 33.99 12.95
CA LEU A 80 1.53 34.45 14.29
C LEU A 80 0.39 34.25 15.31
N LEU A 81 -0.86 34.45 14.90
CA LEU A 81 -2.04 34.18 15.72
C LEU A 81 -2.15 32.70 16.08
N GLN A 82 -2.07 31.81 15.09
CA GLN A 82 -2.13 30.36 15.31
C GLN A 82 -1.02 29.87 16.25
N HIS A 83 0.19 30.42 16.11
CA HIS A 83 1.29 30.09 17.01
C HIS A 83 1.02 30.45 18.47
N ASN A 84 0.32 31.56 18.71
CA ASN A 84 -0.08 32.01 20.04
C ASN A 84 -1.43 31.42 20.48
N ASN A 85 -1.83 30.29 19.90
CA ASN A 85 -3.04 29.53 20.22
C ASN A 85 -4.37 30.26 19.93
N VAL A 86 -4.36 31.29 19.08
CA VAL A 86 -5.60 31.87 18.57
C VAL A 86 -6.17 30.95 17.50
N PRO A 87 -7.45 30.56 17.57
CA PRO A 87 -8.06 29.73 16.55
C PRO A 87 -8.03 30.41 15.18
N THR A 88 -7.51 29.71 14.18
CA THR A 88 -7.49 30.18 12.78
C THR A 88 -7.92 29.06 11.84
N ARG A 89 -8.27 29.44 10.61
CA ARG A 89 -8.57 28.54 9.49
C ARG A 89 -7.34 27.92 8.82
N LEU A 90 -6.17 28.03 9.44
CA LEU A 90 -4.92 27.47 8.93
C LEU A 90 -4.70 26.05 9.45
N LEU A 91 -4.06 25.22 8.64
CA LEU A 91 -3.60 23.88 8.99
C LEU A 91 -2.10 23.75 8.76
N ASP A 92 -1.40 23.26 9.79
CA ASP A 92 0.04 23.04 9.73
C ASP A 92 0.41 21.90 8.77
N ILE A 93 1.31 22.22 7.84
CA ILE A 93 1.97 21.27 6.95
C ILE A 93 3.47 21.60 6.89
N THR A 94 4.29 20.72 6.37
CA THR A 94 5.74 20.93 6.26
C THR A 94 6.25 20.44 4.91
N VAL A 95 7.29 21.08 4.39
CA VAL A 95 8.04 20.59 3.22
C VAL A 95 9.15 19.61 3.63
N ASN A 96 9.37 19.41 4.93
CA ASN A 96 10.35 18.45 5.43
C ASN A 96 9.69 17.12 5.81
N PRO A 97 9.89 16.03 5.05
CA PRO A 97 9.28 14.75 5.37
C PRO A 97 9.67 14.24 6.75
N PHE A 98 10.89 14.51 7.22
CA PHE A 98 11.37 14.03 8.51
C PHE A 98 10.78 14.81 9.70
N VAL A 99 10.35 16.05 9.49
CA VAL A 99 9.58 16.80 10.49
C VAL A 99 8.18 16.21 10.62
N ALA A 100 7.53 15.87 9.50
CA ALA A 100 6.25 15.15 9.54
C ALA A 100 6.40 13.77 10.21
N LEU A 101 7.48 13.04 9.91
CA LEU A 101 7.76 11.77 10.58
C LEU A 101 7.96 11.94 12.09
N TYR A 102 8.66 12.99 12.52
CA TYR A 102 8.81 13.33 13.94
C TYR A 102 7.44 13.53 14.61
N PHE A 103 6.55 14.32 14.00
CA PHE A 103 5.20 14.55 14.54
C PHE A 103 4.36 13.27 14.58
N ALA A 104 4.47 12.41 13.57
CA ALA A 104 3.79 11.10 13.58
C ALA A 104 4.31 10.19 14.72
N CYS A 105 5.55 10.38 15.12
CA CYS A 105 6.17 9.64 16.21
C CYS A 105 6.11 10.39 17.55
N GLU A 106 5.46 11.53 17.69
CA GLU A 106 5.47 12.25 18.97
C GLU A 106 4.70 11.47 20.05
N GLN A 107 5.22 11.45 21.29
CA GLN A 107 4.55 10.79 22.40
C GLN A 107 3.51 11.71 23.02
N ASN A 108 2.24 11.29 23.05
CA ASN A 108 1.16 12.05 23.68
C ASN A 108 1.12 11.95 25.22
N GLY A 109 2.18 11.45 25.88
CA GLY A 109 2.24 11.40 27.34
C GLY A 109 1.31 10.39 28.02
N ILE A 110 0.69 9.47 27.28
CA ILE A 110 -0.19 8.41 27.81
C ILE A 110 0.48 7.05 27.59
N ALA A 111 0.35 6.13 28.55
CA ALA A 111 0.68 4.72 28.35
C ALA A 111 -0.25 4.13 27.26
N ASN A 112 0.29 3.33 26.34
CA ASN A 112 -0.36 2.82 25.11
C ASN A 112 -0.29 3.83 23.93
N ASP A 113 0.88 3.89 23.29
CA ASP A 113 1.10 4.67 22.06
C ASP A 113 0.28 4.04 20.92
N GLU A 114 -0.53 4.83 20.22
CA GLU A 114 -1.26 4.39 19.02
C GLU A 114 -0.34 4.47 17.78
N ASP A 115 -0.78 4.01 16.61
CA ASP A 115 0.00 4.17 15.38
C ASP A 115 -0.02 5.60 14.88
N GLY A 116 1.10 6.08 14.34
CA GLY A 116 1.22 7.41 13.75
C GLY A 116 0.98 7.39 12.24
N TYR A 117 0.78 8.56 11.64
CA TYR A 117 0.49 8.70 10.22
C TYR A 117 1.25 9.88 9.61
N VAL A 118 1.82 9.67 8.42
CA VAL A 118 2.36 10.74 7.57
C VAL A 118 1.56 10.81 6.27
N PHE A 119 0.97 11.96 6.01
CA PHE A 119 0.23 12.29 4.80
C PHE A 119 1.13 13.05 3.86
N MET A 120 1.19 12.64 2.59
CA MET A 120 1.97 13.29 1.54
C MET A 120 1.04 13.87 0.48
N TYR A 121 1.25 15.13 0.11
CA TYR A 121 0.49 15.84 -0.90
C TYR A 121 1.44 16.41 -1.96
N ILE A 122 1.08 16.23 -3.23
CA ILE A 122 1.80 16.82 -4.36
C ILE A 122 0.85 17.82 -4.99
N ARG A 123 1.10 19.10 -4.73
CA ARG A 123 0.25 20.22 -5.11
C ARG A 123 1.12 21.40 -5.46
N LYS A 124 0.67 22.20 -6.42
CA LYS A 124 1.29 23.50 -6.72
C LYS A 124 0.87 24.49 -5.64
N GLY A 125 1.80 24.85 -4.77
CA GLY A 125 1.57 25.88 -3.76
C GLY A 125 1.62 27.28 -4.36
N LYS A 126 1.09 28.24 -3.61
CA LYS A 126 1.18 29.67 -3.95
C LYS A 126 2.09 30.39 -2.98
N SER A 127 2.81 31.40 -3.48
CA SER A 127 3.61 32.28 -2.63
C SER A 127 2.71 33.00 -1.63
N CYS A 128 3.21 33.26 -0.42
CA CYS A 128 2.49 34.03 0.60
C CYS A 128 2.08 35.44 0.12
N HIS A 129 2.75 35.97 -0.91
CA HIS A 129 2.45 37.27 -1.52
C HIS A 129 1.62 37.16 -2.80
N SER A 130 1.15 35.96 -3.17
CA SER A 130 0.26 35.82 -4.31
C SER A 130 -1.10 36.47 -4.01
N PRO A 131 -1.79 37.02 -5.02
CA PRO A 131 -3.10 37.65 -4.83
C PRO A 131 -4.10 36.71 -4.18
N ASP A 132 -4.10 35.44 -4.57
CA ASP A 132 -5.08 34.48 -4.06
C ASP A 132 -4.86 34.15 -2.58
N VAL A 133 -3.60 34.11 -2.11
CA VAL A 133 -3.29 33.98 -0.68
C VAL A 133 -3.69 35.25 0.07
N TYR A 134 -3.39 36.42 -0.52
CA TYR A 134 -3.78 37.70 0.07
C TYR A 134 -5.29 37.82 0.24
N ILE A 135 -6.08 37.46 -0.79
CA ILE A 135 -7.55 37.48 -0.77
C ILE A 135 -8.09 36.58 0.33
N LEU A 136 -7.64 35.32 0.42
CA LEU A 136 -8.11 34.40 1.46
C LEU A 136 -7.71 34.85 2.87
N ALA A 137 -6.49 35.33 3.05
CA ALA A 137 -6.03 35.80 4.35
C ALA A 137 -6.75 37.09 4.78
N LEU A 138 -7.00 38.02 3.84
CA LEU A 138 -7.79 39.22 4.09
C LEU A 138 -9.24 38.85 4.48
N HIS A 139 -9.85 37.92 3.74
CA HIS A 139 -11.20 37.43 4.03
C HIS A 139 -11.29 36.81 5.43
N ALA A 140 -10.30 36.01 5.84
CA ALA A 140 -10.25 35.47 7.20
C ALA A 140 -10.16 36.57 8.28
N CYS A 141 -9.44 37.66 8.01
CA CYS A 141 -9.29 38.76 8.97
C CYS A 141 -10.51 39.70 9.01
N PHE A 142 -11.29 39.76 7.92
CA PHE A 142 -12.43 40.66 7.73
C PHE A 142 -13.54 39.96 6.92
N PRO A 143 -14.19 38.93 7.49
CA PRO A 143 -15.18 38.10 6.77
C PRO A 143 -16.43 38.89 6.34
N GLU A 144 -16.66 40.06 6.93
CA GLU A 144 -17.77 40.97 6.60
C GLU A 144 -17.55 41.84 5.35
N LEU A 145 -16.34 41.82 4.76
CA LEU A 145 -16.06 42.59 3.55
C LEU A 145 -16.79 42.00 2.35
N SER A 146 -17.46 42.86 1.57
CA SER A 146 -18.02 42.44 0.29
C SER A 146 -16.91 42.15 -0.73
N TYR A 147 -17.20 41.27 -1.69
CA TYR A 147 -16.26 40.92 -2.77
C TYR A 147 -15.74 42.15 -3.51
N ARG A 148 -16.60 43.14 -3.75
CA ARG A 148 -16.21 44.45 -4.30
C ARG A 148 -15.11 45.14 -3.48
N LYS A 149 -15.26 45.22 -2.16
CA LYS A 149 -14.27 45.86 -1.28
C LYS A 149 -12.96 45.10 -1.26
N ILE A 150 -13.01 43.77 -1.30
CA ILE A 150 -11.82 42.92 -1.41
C ILE A 150 -11.10 43.20 -2.74
N ALA A 151 -11.84 43.25 -3.86
CA ALA A 151 -11.27 43.59 -5.17
C ALA A 151 -10.65 44.99 -5.20
N GLU A 152 -11.30 45.99 -4.58
CA GLU A 152 -10.75 47.35 -4.44
C GLU A 152 -9.42 47.34 -3.65
N LYS A 153 -9.34 46.57 -2.55
CA LYS A 153 -8.10 46.40 -1.78
C LYS A 153 -6.99 45.70 -2.57
N VAL A 154 -7.33 44.65 -3.33
CA VAL A 154 -6.37 43.95 -4.19
C VAL A 154 -5.79 44.91 -5.24
N ARG A 155 -6.63 45.76 -5.85
CA ARG A 155 -6.17 46.78 -6.80
C ARG A 155 -5.24 47.81 -6.16
N GLN A 156 -5.57 48.25 -4.94
CA GLN A 156 -4.78 49.25 -4.22
C GLN A 156 -3.44 48.72 -3.72
N GLU A 157 -3.40 47.49 -3.21
CA GLU A 157 -2.21 46.95 -2.53
C GLU A 157 -1.31 46.11 -3.47
N LEU A 158 -1.88 45.44 -4.49
CA LEU A 158 -1.15 44.53 -5.37
C LEU A 158 -1.12 45.00 -6.85
N GLU A 159 -1.75 46.13 -7.17
CA GLU A 159 -1.84 46.67 -8.55
C GLU A 159 -2.45 45.68 -9.57
N MET A 160 -3.35 44.80 -9.10
CA MET A 160 -4.03 43.79 -9.92
C MET A 160 -5.54 43.99 -9.97
N ASN A 161 -6.15 43.64 -11.09
CA ASN A 161 -7.60 43.73 -11.28
C ASN A 161 -8.25 42.36 -11.10
N TYR A 162 -9.16 42.26 -10.14
CA TYR A 162 -10.03 41.10 -9.94
C TYR A 162 -11.50 41.54 -10.05
N THR A 163 -12.31 40.70 -10.66
CA THR A 163 -13.77 40.80 -10.67
C THR A 163 -14.37 40.17 -9.40
N GLU A 164 -15.61 40.51 -9.06
CA GLU A 164 -16.29 39.92 -7.90
C GLU A 164 -16.41 38.39 -8.03
N ASP A 165 -16.66 37.87 -9.23
CA ASP A 165 -16.73 36.44 -9.52
C ASP A 165 -15.37 35.74 -9.29
N GLU A 166 -14.26 36.38 -9.67
CA GLU A 166 -12.92 35.85 -9.40
C GLU A 166 -12.60 35.84 -7.90
N ILE A 167 -12.97 36.90 -7.17
CA ILE A 167 -12.84 36.94 -5.70
C ILE A 167 -13.65 35.82 -5.05
N GLN A 168 -14.92 35.66 -5.45
CA GLN A 168 -15.78 34.58 -4.95
C GLN A 168 -15.16 33.22 -5.20
N LYS A 169 -14.64 32.97 -6.41
CA LYS A 169 -13.96 31.72 -6.75
C LYS A 169 -12.74 31.45 -5.86
N VAL A 170 -11.93 32.47 -5.58
CA VAL A 170 -10.76 32.34 -4.70
C VAL A 170 -11.17 32.03 -3.26
N ILE A 171 -12.20 32.71 -2.73
CA ILE A 171 -12.68 32.52 -1.35
C ILE A 171 -13.19 31.09 -1.11
N HIS A 172 -13.70 30.42 -2.15
CA HIS A 172 -14.20 29.05 -2.10
C HIS A 172 -13.19 28.01 -2.62
N THR A 173 -11.92 28.40 -2.82
CA THR A 173 -10.86 27.48 -3.27
C THR A 173 -9.73 27.42 -2.25
N PRO A 174 -9.59 26.33 -1.47
CA PRO A 174 -8.52 26.24 -0.49
C PRO A 174 -7.17 26.03 -1.20
N LEU A 175 -6.07 26.42 -0.55
CA LEU A 175 -4.76 26.37 -1.19
C LEU A 175 -3.61 26.08 -0.22
N PHE A 176 -2.54 25.55 -0.82
CA PHE A 176 -1.26 25.32 -0.15
C PHE A 176 -0.42 26.60 -0.25
N VAL A 177 0.05 27.09 0.89
CA VAL A 177 0.93 28.26 0.98
C VAL A 177 2.38 27.78 1.07
N LYS A 178 3.21 28.26 0.16
CA LYS A 178 4.65 27.98 0.14
C LYS A 178 5.33 28.59 1.37
N ARG A 179 6.45 27.99 1.77
CA ARG A 179 7.32 28.52 2.80
C ARG A 179 7.74 29.95 2.44
N SER A 180 7.69 30.83 3.44
CA SER A 180 8.18 32.21 3.35
C SER A 180 8.72 32.65 4.70
N GLU A 181 9.64 33.62 4.68
CA GLU A 181 10.16 34.24 5.89
C GLU A 181 9.06 35.02 6.65
N ASP A 182 8.11 35.61 5.93
CA ASP A 182 6.99 36.38 6.51
C ASP A 182 6.05 35.50 7.36
N LEU A 183 5.96 34.20 7.06
CA LEU A 183 5.21 33.22 7.86
C LEU A 183 5.87 32.92 9.21
N SER A 184 7.12 33.31 9.37
CA SER A 184 7.98 32.92 10.49
C SER A 184 8.45 34.09 11.35
N VAL A 185 7.90 35.28 11.10
CA VAL A 185 8.25 36.49 11.84
C VAL A 185 7.93 36.30 13.32
N GLY A 186 8.95 36.53 14.16
CA GLY A 186 8.83 36.34 15.62
C GLY A 186 8.65 34.88 16.05
N ASN A 187 8.79 33.91 15.15
CA ASN A 187 8.46 32.52 15.39
C ASN A 187 9.57 31.57 14.92
N ALA A 188 10.55 31.35 15.80
CA ALA A 188 11.64 30.40 15.56
C ALA A 188 11.14 28.95 15.37
N ARG A 189 9.99 28.60 15.96
CA ARG A 189 9.38 27.26 15.85
C ARG A 189 8.94 26.96 14.42
N ILE A 190 8.23 27.87 13.75
CA ILE A 190 7.84 27.69 12.34
C ILE A 190 9.07 27.51 11.44
N GLN A 191 10.13 28.30 11.67
CA GLN A 191 11.38 28.17 10.90
C GLN A 191 12.01 26.79 11.07
N ALA A 192 12.11 26.32 12.31
CA ALA A 192 12.75 25.07 12.65
C ALA A 192 11.99 23.85 12.10
N GLN A 193 10.65 23.94 12.08
CA GLN A 193 9.76 22.93 11.53
C GLN A 193 9.68 22.93 9.99
N LYS A 194 10.34 23.91 9.33
CA LYS A 194 10.15 24.23 7.91
C LYS A 194 8.65 24.32 7.56
N GLY A 195 7.90 24.97 8.45
CA GLY A 195 6.44 25.04 8.43
C GLY A 195 5.92 25.76 7.19
N CYS A 196 4.80 25.25 6.70
CA CYS A 196 3.97 25.78 5.64
C CYS A 196 2.51 25.66 6.10
N PHE A 197 1.59 26.29 5.38
CA PHE A 197 0.18 26.25 5.74
C PHE A 197 -0.69 25.80 4.59
N PHE A 198 -1.74 25.08 4.93
CA PHE A 198 -2.94 24.98 4.11
C PHE A 198 -3.96 25.96 4.68
N ILE A 199 -4.45 26.89 3.85
CA ILE A 199 -5.51 27.82 4.25
C ILE A 199 -6.85 27.27 3.77
N CYS A 200 -7.76 27.05 4.72
CA CYS A 200 -9.10 26.60 4.42
C CYS A 200 -9.91 27.71 3.75
N ALA A 201 -10.79 27.31 2.84
CA ALA A 201 -11.70 28.19 2.10
C ALA A 201 -13.13 28.04 2.62
N ASP A 202 -13.99 28.99 2.30
CA ASP A 202 -15.40 28.90 2.69
C ASP A 202 -16.11 27.80 1.89
N ASP A 203 -16.97 27.05 2.57
CA ASP A 203 -17.90 26.12 1.94
C ASP A 203 -19.23 26.84 1.62
N GLU A 204 -19.94 26.39 0.58
CA GLU A 204 -21.23 26.95 0.16
C GLU A 204 -22.32 26.84 1.26
N LYS A 205 -22.10 25.99 2.26
CA LYS A 205 -23.02 25.73 3.38
C LYS A 205 -22.66 26.45 4.67
N GLY A 206 -21.71 27.39 4.63
CA GLY A 206 -21.28 28.16 5.82
C GLY A 206 -20.25 27.44 6.70
N GLY A 207 -19.65 26.34 6.22
CA GLY A 207 -18.50 25.70 6.85
C GLY A 207 -17.18 26.09 6.18
N LEU A 208 -16.14 25.27 6.36
CA LEU A 208 -14.89 25.42 5.61
C LEU A 208 -14.54 24.16 4.83
N ILE A 209 -13.96 24.35 3.64
CA ILE A 209 -13.33 23.31 2.84
C ILE A 209 -11.94 23.03 3.45
N THR A 210 -11.83 21.89 4.14
CA THR A 210 -10.61 21.49 4.87
C THR A 210 -9.66 20.64 4.04
N LEU A 211 -8.52 20.30 4.63
CA LEU A 211 -7.50 19.45 3.99
C LEU A 211 -8.04 18.06 3.67
N ASP A 212 -9.10 17.58 4.35
CA ASP A 212 -9.71 16.28 4.05
C ASP A 212 -10.40 16.24 2.66
N SER A 213 -10.75 17.40 2.10
CA SER A 213 -11.24 17.49 0.71
C SER A 213 -10.15 17.18 -0.33
N ILE A 214 -8.88 17.22 0.08
CA ILE A 214 -7.73 16.99 -0.76
C ILE A 214 -7.19 15.58 -0.46
N PRO A 215 -7.36 14.60 -1.37
CA PRO A 215 -6.86 13.26 -1.10
C PRO A 215 -5.31 13.26 -1.10
N PRO A 216 -4.67 12.67 -0.08
CA PRO A 216 -3.22 12.51 -0.04
C PRO A 216 -2.77 11.57 -1.16
N VAL A 217 -1.56 11.81 -1.67
CA VAL A 217 -0.89 10.94 -2.64
C VAL A 217 -0.45 9.64 -1.98
N MET A 218 0.07 9.73 -0.76
CA MET A 218 0.44 8.58 0.06
C MET A 218 0.05 8.84 1.52
N VAL A 219 -0.43 7.80 2.18
CA VAL A 219 -0.60 7.74 3.64
C VAL A 219 0.32 6.66 4.17
N TYR A 220 1.32 7.05 4.94
CA TYR A 220 2.25 6.15 5.60
C TYR A 220 1.83 5.92 7.05
N ARG A 221 1.60 4.67 7.45
CA ARG A 221 1.39 4.29 8.86
C ARG A 221 2.73 4.06 9.54
N ILE A 222 2.88 4.55 10.76
CA ILE A 222 4.04 4.32 11.61
C ILE A 222 3.57 3.48 12.78
N PRO A 223 3.85 2.17 12.79
CA PRO A 223 3.36 1.33 13.88
C PRO A 223 3.97 1.76 15.23
N ALA A 224 3.17 1.73 16.29
CA ALA A 224 3.52 2.19 17.63
C ALA A 224 4.85 1.61 18.13
N SER A 225 5.06 0.31 17.88
CA SER A 225 6.26 -0.42 18.27
C SER A 225 7.57 0.13 17.68
N TYR A 226 7.49 0.86 16.55
CA TYR A 226 8.64 1.40 15.82
C TYR A 226 8.86 2.90 16.09
N LYS A 227 7.85 3.64 16.59
CA LYS A 227 7.96 5.09 16.83
C LYS A 227 9.19 5.47 17.67
N ALA A 228 9.50 4.70 18.71
CA ALA A 228 10.67 4.94 19.55
C ALA A 228 12.01 4.81 18.80
N GLY A 229 12.16 3.75 18.00
CA GLY A 229 13.36 3.55 17.18
C GLY A 229 13.52 4.65 16.13
N ILE A 230 12.42 5.02 15.47
CA ILE A 230 12.40 6.10 14.48
C ILE A 230 12.79 7.45 15.09
N ARG A 231 12.30 7.79 16.30
CA ARG A 231 12.73 9.02 17.00
C ARG A 231 14.24 9.03 17.29
N ASP A 232 14.79 7.90 17.72
CA ASP A 232 16.22 7.76 17.97
C ASP A 232 17.05 7.93 16.69
N GLU A 233 16.58 7.36 15.57
CA GLU A 233 17.18 7.52 14.25
C GLU A 233 17.10 8.98 13.76
N LEU A 234 15.96 9.65 13.93
CA LEU A 234 15.78 11.08 13.61
C LEU A 234 16.76 11.97 14.38
N ASP A 235 16.95 11.75 15.68
CA ASP A 235 17.91 12.52 16.48
C ASP A 235 19.37 12.26 16.03
N LYS A 236 19.71 10.99 15.79
CA LYS A 236 21.10 10.61 15.45
C LYS A 236 21.50 11.04 14.05
N GLU A 237 20.66 10.77 13.05
CA GLU A 237 20.97 10.94 11.63
C GLU A 237 20.59 12.33 11.11
N GLU A 238 19.37 12.78 11.39
CA GLU A 238 18.82 14.03 10.83
C GLU A 238 18.93 15.22 11.79
N LYS A 239 19.37 15.00 13.04
CA LYS A 239 19.37 15.99 14.12
C LYS A 239 17.99 16.58 14.39
N ILE A 240 16.94 15.78 14.14
CA ILE A 240 15.54 16.15 14.40
C ILE A 240 15.11 15.55 15.73
N ASN A 241 14.89 16.41 16.70
CA ASN A 241 14.47 16.07 18.06
C ASN A 241 13.58 17.19 18.64
N VAL A 242 13.11 17.00 19.88
CA VAL A 242 12.24 17.99 20.54
C VAL A 242 12.85 19.39 20.61
N CYS A 243 14.17 19.54 20.78
CA CYS A 243 14.84 20.84 20.80
C CYS A 243 14.90 21.50 19.42
N SER A 244 15.12 20.70 18.37
CA SER A 244 15.16 21.23 17.01
C SER A 244 13.76 21.58 16.49
N ILE A 245 12.71 20.95 17.00
CA ILE A 245 11.31 21.20 16.60
C ILE A 245 10.68 22.31 17.43
N TYR A 246 10.99 22.37 18.73
CA TYR A 246 10.52 23.37 19.68
C TYR A 246 11.74 24.06 20.30
N PRO A 247 12.24 25.17 19.72
CA PRO A 247 13.52 25.80 20.11
C PRO A 247 13.49 26.52 21.47
N GLU A 248 12.45 26.31 22.26
CA GLU A 248 12.24 26.92 23.56
C GLU A 248 13.07 26.19 24.65
N MET A 249 13.49 26.92 25.69
CA MET A 249 14.33 26.37 26.77
C MET A 249 13.73 25.12 27.48
N PRO A 250 12.41 25.03 27.75
CA PRO A 250 11.81 23.85 28.36
C PRO A 250 12.03 22.55 27.56
N SER A 251 12.09 22.64 26.23
CA SER A 251 12.34 21.51 25.32
C SER A 251 13.73 20.90 25.55
N GLY A 252 14.73 21.75 25.85
CA GLY A 252 16.07 21.31 26.26
C GLY A 252 16.04 20.43 27.50
N GLY A 253 15.26 20.82 28.50
CA GLY A 253 15.05 20.01 29.71
C GLY A 253 14.35 18.69 29.42
N ALA A 254 13.32 18.69 28.57
CA ALA A 254 12.62 17.49 28.15
C ALA A 254 13.54 16.51 27.41
N TYR A 255 14.37 17.02 26.48
CA TYR A 255 15.35 16.24 25.74
C TYR A 255 16.36 15.56 26.68
N LEU A 256 16.99 16.31 27.60
CA LEU A 256 17.99 15.76 28.51
C LEU A 256 17.38 14.71 29.45
N ARG A 257 16.16 14.95 29.95
CA ARG A 257 15.43 13.95 30.75
C ARG A 257 15.22 12.66 29.98
N ALA A 258 14.76 12.73 28.73
CA ALA A 258 14.54 11.55 27.90
C ALA A 258 15.85 10.82 27.56
N LYS A 259 16.89 11.58 27.16
CA LYS A 259 18.19 11.05 26.73
C LYS A 259 18.93 10.27 27.80
N TYR A 260 18.91 10.76 29.05
CA TYR A 260 19.60 10.11 30.16
C TYR A 260 18.68 9.20 30.99
N ARG A 261 17.41 9.05 30.60
CA ARG A 261 16.47 8.13 31.25
C ARG A 261 16.94 6.70 31.03
N THR A 262 17.25 6.01 32.12
CA THR A 262 17.44 4.56 32.07
C THR A 262 16.07 3.90 32.05
N VAL A 263 15.76 3.21 30.96
CA VAL A 263 14.57 2.36 30.86
C VAL A 263 15.03 0.91 30.97
N ARG A 264 14.63 0.23 32.04
CA ARG A 264 14.81 -1.21 32.21
C ARG A 264 13.49 -1.89 31.85
N TYR A 265 13.58 -2.91 31.03
CA TYR A 265 12.46 -3.80 30.72
C TYR A 265 12.77 -5.17 31.30
N GLU A 266 11.88 -5.64 32.15
CA GLU A 266 11.91 -6.99 32.69
C GLU A 266 10.92 -7.82 31.89
N VAL A 267 11.38 -8.96 31.37
CA VAL A 267 10.56 -9.84 30.53
C VAL A 267 9.47 -10.45 31.41
N SER A 268 8.21 -10.22 31.02
CA SER A 268 7.04 -10.84 31.64
C SER A 268 6.49 -11.97 30.77
N GLU A 269 6.04 -13.06 31.38
CA GLU A 269 5.33 -14.14 30.69
C GLU A 269 4.00 -13.67 30.08
N GLU A 270 3.45 -12.55 30.55
CA GLU A 270 2.24 -11.95 29.96
C GLU A 270 2.49 -11.25 28.63
N ASP A 271 3.74 -10.93 28.30
CA ASP A 271 4.08 -10.13 27.12
C ASP A 271 4.31 -10.99 25.86
N TYR A 272 4.37 -12.32 26.00
CA TYR A 272 4.59 -13.22 24.88
C TYR A 272 4.00 -14.62 25.07
N THR A 273 3.92 -15.35 23.97
CA THR A 273 3.57 -16.77 23.96
C THR A 273 4.50 -17.48 22.99
N VAL A 274 5.11 -18.59 23.42
CA VAL A 274 5.82 -19.49 22.51
C VAL A 274 4.76 -20.31 21.78
N TYR A 275 4.57 -20.02 20.49
CA TYR A 275 3.49 -20.60 19.69
C TYR A 275 3.84 -22.00 19.19
N ASP A 276 5.05 -22.17 18.66
CA ASP A 276 5.51 -23.44 18.07
C ASP A 276 7.03 -23.53 18.10
N ILE A 277 7.54 -24.76 18.23
CA ILE A 277 8.95 -25.09 18.20
C ILE A 277 9.12 -26.35 17.36
N SER A 278 9.99 -26.29 16.35
CA SER A 278 10.40 -27.48 15.60
C SER A 278 11.91 -27.62 15.57
N GLN A 279 12.40 -28.86 15.75
CA GLN A 279 13.83 -29.16 15.70
C GLN A 279 14.13 -30.11 14.56
N LYS A 280 15.17 -29.80 13.79
CA LYS A 280 15.62 -30.60 12.64
C LYS A 280 17.08 -30.97 12.84
N THR A 281 17.42 -32.24 12.61
CA THR A 281 18.74 -32.81 12.94
C THR A 281 19.37 -33.58 11.78
N HIS A 282 19.14 -33.17 10.53
CA HIS A 282 19.64 -33.91 9.37
C HIS A 282 21.14 -33.65 9.10
N CYS A 283 21.57 -32.39 9.10
CA CYS A 283 22.97 -32.01 8.85
C CYS A 283 23.55 -31.02 9.88
N ARG A 284 22.67 -30.37 10.65
CA ARG A 284 22.95 -29.44 11.76
C ARG A 284 21.73 -29.47 12.69
N ARG A 285 21.88 -29.04 13.95
CA ARG A 285 20.77 -28.91 14.91
C ARG A 285 20.09 -27.57 14.71
N ASP A 286 19.10 -27.53 13.85
CA ASP A 286 18.27 -26.35 13.63
C ASP A 286 17.08 -26.35 14.59
N THR A 287 16.76 -25.18 15.13
CA THR A 287 15.53 -24.95 15.89
C THR A 287 14.77 -23.79 15.27
N ASP A 288 13.55 -24.05 14.81
CA ASP A 288 12.62 -23.02 14.35
C ASP A 288 11.72 -22.64 15.54
N LEU A 289 11.82 -21.40 15.99
CA LEU A 289 11.14 -20.84 17.15
C LEU A 289 10.13 -19.78 16.70
N ARG A 290 8.85 -20.00 17.00
CA ARG A 290 7.76 -19.08 16.67
C ARG A 290 7.18 -18.45 17.94
N ILE A 291 7.20 -17.12 18.02
CA ILE A 291 6.83 -16.37 19.24
C ILE A 291 5.78 -15.32 18.88
N ILE A 292 4.69 -15.29 19.63
CA ILE A 292 3.70 -14.21 19.60
C ILE A 292 4.09 -13.21 20.67
N VAL A 293 4.14 -11.91 20.36
CA VAL A 293 4.37 -10.83 21.33
C VAL A 293 3.21 -9.84 21.31
N LYS A 294 3.03 -9.06 22.38
CA LYS A 294 2.05 -7.95 22.38
C LYS A 294 2.32 -6.95 21.24
N GLU A 295 1.25 -6.48 20.60
CA GLU A 295 1.31 -5.66 19.38
C GLU A 295 1.92 -4.27 19.60
N ASP A 296 1.64 -3.64 20.73
CA ASP A 296 2.12 -2.31 21.11
C ASP A 296 3.53 -2.32 21.71
N LEU A 297 4.09 -3.51 21.97
CA LEU A 297 5.40 -3.65 22.58
C LEU A 297 6.50 -3.08 21.65
N PRO A 298 7.34 -2.14 22.12
CA PRO A 298 8.47 -1.64 21.35
C PRO A 298 9.35 -2.75 20.81
N ILE A 299 9.82 -2.61 19.57
CA ILE A 299 10.61 -3.65 18.87
C ILE A 299 11.89 -4.03 19.64
N LYS A 300 12.49 -3.06 20.33
CA LYS A 300 13.63 -3.31 21.22
C LYS A 300 13.30 -4.34 22.32
N TRP A 301 12.11 -4.25 22.91
CA TRP A 301 11.64 -5.15 23.96
C TRP A 301 11.20 -6.49 23.39
N ALA A 302 10.54 -6.51 22.23
CA ALA A 302 10.27 -7.76 21.50
C ALA A 302 11.58 -8.55 21.24
N LYS A 303 12.64 -7.88 20.76
CA LYS A 303 13.96 -8.51 20.59
C LYS A 303 14.56 -8.99 21.93
N GLN A 304 14.30 -8.32 23.05
CA GLN A 304 14.76 -8.76 24.38
C GLN A 304 14.01 -10.00 24.87
N ILE A 305 12.69 -10.06 24.68
CA ILE A 305 11.88 -11.26 24.94
C ILE A 305 12.44 -12.44 24.16
N VAL A 306 12.65 -12.27 22.85
CA VAL A 306 13.17 -13.34 22.00
C VAL A 306 14.51 -13.86 22.51
N ARG A 307 15.43 -12.96 22.89
CA ARG A 307 16.72 -13.36 23.47
C ARG A 307 16.52 -14.21 24.71
N HIS A 308 15.65 -13.77 25.62
CA HIS A 308 15.32 -14.51 26.84
C HIS A 308 14.81 -15.92 26.53
N VAL A 309 13.85 -16.05 25.60
CA VAL A 309 13.32 -17.37 25.18
C VAL A 309 14.42 -18.22 24.53
N CYS A 310 15.28 -17.63 23.70
CA CYS A 310 16.33 -18.36 22.99
C CYS A 310 17.37 -18.99 23.94
N GLU A 311 17.65 -18.39 25.11
CA GLU A 311 18.62 -18.96 26.08
C GLU A 311 18.26 -20.41 26.47
N GLY A 312 16.97 -20.74 26.52
CA GLY A 312 16.51 -22.11 26.81
C GLY A 312 16.88 -23.15 25.76
N TYR A 313 17.26 -22.73 24.55
CA TYR A 313 17.49 -23.63 23.40
C TYR A 313 18.93 -23.59 22.87
N LYS A 314 19.73 -22.57 23.21
CA LYS A 314 21.10 -22.39 22.70
C LYS A 314 22.02 -23.60 22.90
N SER A 315 21.88 -24.34 24.01
CA SER A 315 22.71 -25.52 24.29
C SER A 315 22.40 -26.70 23.36
N SER A 316 21.16 -26.78 22.87
CA SER A 316 20.64 -27.86 22.03
C SER A 316 20.69 -27.56 20.52
N SER A 317 21.00 -26.32 20.13
CA SER A 317 20.90 -25.85 18.76
C SER A 317 22.25 -25.34 18.24
N ASP A 318 22.51 -25.57 16.95
CA ASP A 318 23.61 -24.94 16.21
C ASP A 318 23.13 -23.61 15.60
N VAL A 319 21.87 -23.56 15.17
CA VAL A 319 21.20 -22.36 14.66
C VAL A 319 19.77 -22.32 15.18
N ILE A 320 19.32 -21.14 15.60
CA ILE A 320 17.91 -20.89 15.95
C ILE A 320 17.34 -19.89 14.95
N TRP A 321 16.34 -20.31 14.17
CA TRP A 321 15.52 -19.42 13.34
C TRP A 321 14.35 -18.91 14.16
N ILE A 322 14.11 -17.61 14.11
CA ILE A 322 13.14 -16.94 14.95
C ILE A 322 12.11 -16.26 14.06
N TYR A 323 10.84 -16.48 14.37
CA TYR A 323 9.71 -15.87 13.70
C TYR A 323 8.79 -15.24 14.73
N VAL A 324 8.63 -13.91 14.67
CA VAL A 324 7.83 -13.15 15.63
C VAL A 324 6.62 -12.55 14.93
N GLY A 325 5.42 -12.78 15.49
CA GLY A 325 4.17 -12.16 15.06
C GLY A 325 3.44 -11.57 16.27
N VAL A 326 2.29 -10.92 16.04
CA VAL A 326 1.52 -10.29 17.13
C VAL A 326 0.21 -11.01 17.45
N SER A 327 -0.15 -12.00 16.63
CA SER A 327 -1.37 -12.78 16.76
C SER A 327 -1.16 -14.24 16.34
N LYS A 328 -2.14 -15.11 16.63
CA LYS A 328 -2.12 -16.50 16.14
C LYS A 328 -2.37 -16.53 14.63
N GLU A 329 -3.13 -15.58 14.13
CA GLU A 329 -3.46 -15.34 12.74
C GLU A 329 -2.20 -15.07 11.93
N ASP A 330 -1.34 -14.18 12.42
CA ASP A 330 -0.03 -13.90 11.84
C ASP A 330 0.82 -15.17 11.72
N MET A 331 0.78 -16.03 12.74
CA MET A 331 1.53 -17.30 12.75
C MET A 331 1.03 -18.26 11.67
N LEU A 332 -0.29 -18.32 11.42
CA LEU A 332 -0.90 -19.20 10.43
C LEU A 332 -0.60 -18.75 8.99
N LEU A 333 -0.55 -17.44 8.77
CA LEU A 333 -0.32 -16.83 7.45
C LEU A 333 1.13 -16.43 7.20
N TYR A 334 2.05 -16.81 8.10
CA TYR A 334 3.47 -16.50 8.00
C TYR A 334 3.77 -15.00 7.91
N ASN A 335 2.93 -14.18 8.56
CA ASN A 335 3.03 -12.72 8.60
C ASN A 335 3.95 -12.30 9.75
N TRP A 336 5.26 -12.39 9.54
CA TRP A 336 6.26 -12.16 10.58
C TRP A 336 6.60 -10.68 10.70
N ARG A 337 6.36 -10.08 11.86
CA ARG A 337 6.81 -8.72 12.19
C ARG A 337 8.33 -8.62 12.25
N ILE A 338 8.96 -9.61 12.89
CA ILE A 338 10.41 -9.70 13.02
C ILE A 338 10.80 -11.13 12.67
N THR A 339 11.80 -11.29 11.80
CA THR A 339 12.55 -12.52 11.68
C THR A 339 13.91 -12.34 12.32
N GLY A 340 14.38 -13.38 12.99
CA GLY A 340 15.65 -13.37 13.69
C GLY A 340 16.42 -14.64 13.43
N ARG A 341 17.71 -14.58 13.71
CA ARG A 341 18.53 -15.78 13.76
C ARG A 341 19.62 -15.64 14.79
N TRP A 342 19.78 -16.67 15.60
CA TRP A 342 20.97 -16.89 16.42
C TRP A 342 21.83 -17.97 15.79
N ILE A 343 23.14 -17.75 15.73
CA ILE A 343 24.11 -18.72 15.21
C ILE A 343 25.10 -19.02 16.33
N ASN A 344 25.24 -20.30 16.67
CA ASN A 344 26.24 -20.73 17.62
C ASN A 344 27.64 -20.24 17.16
N PRO A 345 28.42 -19.57 18.02
CA PRO A 345 29.74 -19.06 17.67
C PRO A 345 30.69 -20.09 17.02
N LEU A 346 30.54 -21.37 17.38
CA LEU A 346 31.32 -22.48 16.81
C LEU A 346 30.99 -22.77 15.33
N TRP A 347 29.85 -22.30 14.82
CA TRP A 347 29.34 -22.53 13.47
C TRP A 347 29.42 -21.30 12.54
N LYS A 348 30.06 -20.20 12.96
CA LYS A 348 30.10 -18.93 12.20
C LYS A 348 30.72 -19.01 10.79
N ASN A 349 31.48 -20.07 10.47
CA ASN A 349 32.23 -20.18 9.19
C ASN A 349 31.66 -21.22 8.21
N THR A 350 30.43 -21.71 8.39
CA THR A 350 29.85 -22.80 7.56
C THR A 350 28.94 -22.32 6.42
N GLY A 351 29.12 -21.09 5.92
CA GLY A 351 28.31 -20.54 4.81
C GLY A 351 26.89 -20.11 5.20
N ILE A 352 26.67 -19.80 6.48
CA ILE A 352 25.38 -19.28 6.99
C ILE A 352 25.53 -17.78 7.22
N ASP A 353 25.08 -16.99 6.25
CA ASP A 353 25.19 -15.54 6.33
C ASP A 353 24.15 -14.95 7.26
N PRO A 354 24.51 -14.03 8.19
CA PRO A 354 23.59 -13.34 9.08
C PRO A 354 22.51 -12.56 8.32
N LEU A 355 21.41 -12.23 9.01
CA LEU A 355 20.35 -11.38 8.44
C LEU A 355 20.84 -9.93 8.30
N LYS A 356 19.98 -9.07 7.75
CA LYS A 356 20.31 -7.67 7.39
C LYS A 356 20.94 -6.88 8.53
N GLU A 357 20.38 -6.96 9.74
CA GLU A 357 20.88 -6.25 10.92
C GLU A 357 21.66 -7.22 11.81
N ARG A 358 22.93 -6.93 12.13
CA ARG A 358 23.71 -7.69 13.12
C ARG A 358 23.59 -7.05 14.50
N ASP A 359 23.34 -7.87 15.51
CA ASP A 359 23.11 -7.44 16.89
C ASP A 359 23.70 -8.47 17.86
N GLY A 360 25.02 -8.39 18.06
CA GLY A 360 25.78 -9.35 18.86
C GLY A 360 25.81 -10.75 18.23
N GLU A 361 25.30 -11.75 18.97
CA GLU A 361 25.14 -13.13 18.49
C GLU A 361 23.89 -13.34 17.63
N PHE A 362 23.00 -12.35 17.60
CA PHE A 362 21.76 -12.38 16.85
C PHE A 362 21.90 -11.57 15.57
N SER A 363 21.06 -11.90 14.61
CA SER A 363 20.81 -11.07 13.44
C SER A 363 19.31 -10.97 13.20
N TRP A 364 18.85 -9.84 12.67
CA TRP A 364 17.43 -9.52 12.55
C TRP A 364 17.08 -9.01 11.16
N GLU A 365 15.82 -9.20 10.81
CA GLU A 365 15.15 -8.54 9.69
C GLU A 365 13.72 -8.19 10.10
N ASN A 366 13.45 -6.88 10.16
CA ASN A 366 12.12 -6.36 10.44
C ASN A 366 11.33 -6.25 9.13
N GLN A 367 10.06 -6.63 9.14
CA GLN A 367 9.18 -6.54 7.97
C GLN A 367 8.23 -5.35 8.10
N SER A 368 8.13 -4.56 7.04
CA SER A 368 7.14 -3.48 6.91
C SER A 368 5.89 -4.00 6.22
N GLY A 369 4.72 -3.47 6.58
CA GLY A 369 3.44 -3.79 5.95
C GLY A 369 2.68 -4.92 6.64
N THR A 370 3.20 -5.45 7.76
CA THR A 370 2.61 -6.61 8.42
C THR A 370 1.26 -6.28 9.07
N SER A 371 1.07 -5.05 9.59
CA SER A 371 -0.21 -4.64 10.15
C SER A 371 -1.26 -4.41 9.05
N ILE A 372 -0.86 -3.83 7.91
CA ILE A 372 -1.73 -3.70 6.72
C ILE A 372 -2.15 -5.08 6.19
N ILE A 373 -1.21 -6.03 6.13
CA ILE A 373 -1.51 -7.41 5.73
C ILE A 373 -2.46 -8.07 6.73
N SER A 374 -2.25 -7.89 8.03
CA SER A 374 -3.13 -8.42 9.07
C SER A 374 -4.56 -7.89 8.92
N GLU A 375 -4.74 -6.57 8.74
CA GLU A 375 -6.05 -5.96 8.49
C GLU A 375 -6.72 -6.49 7.22
N TYR A 376 -5.93 -6.66 6.14
CA TYR A 376 -6.42 -7.25 4.92
C TYR A 376 -6.91 -8.69 5.15
N ASN A 377 -6.12 -9.49 5.84
CA ASN A 377 -6.43 -10.89 6.13
C ASN A 377 -7.67 -11.02 7.01
N GLU A 378 -7.76 -10.22 8.06
CA GLU A 378 -8.91 -10.17 8.97
C GLU A 378 -10.21 -9.88 8.22
N LYS A 379 -10.18 -8.98 7.24
CA LYS A 379 -11.36 -8.58 6.47
C LYS A 379 -11.69 -9.51 5.29
N ASN A 380 -10.69 -10.11 4.65
CA ASN A 380 -10.84 -10.72 3.33
C ASN A 380 -10.47 -12.21 3.27
N VAL A 381 -9.73 -12.73 4.26
CA VAL A 381 -9.20 -14.09 4.25
C VAL A 381 -9.87 -14.94 5.33
N TYR A 382 -10.01 -14.41 6.55
CA TYR A 382 -10.67 -15.16 7.63
C TYR A 382 -12.20 -15.16 7.46
N LYS A 383 -12.80 -16.33 7.67
CA LYS A 383 -14.25 -16.53 7.68
C LYS A 383 -14.68 -17.32 8.93
N PRO A 384 -15.94 -17.19 9.38
CA PRO A 384 -16.50 -18.08 10.38
C PRO A 384 -16.35 -19.55 9.98
N ASP A 385 -16.00 -20.42 10.92
CA ASP A 385 -15.61 -21.81 10.60
C ASP A 385 -16.79 -22.67 10.10
N ASP A 386 -18.00 -22.36 10.56
CA ASP A 386 -19.28 -22.91 10.11
C ASP A 386 -19.58 -22.53 8.65
N GLU A 387 -19.45 -21.25 8.32
CA GLU A 387 -19.60 -20.76 6.94
C GLU A 387 -18.52 -21.35 6.02
N LEU A 388 -17.29 -21.46 6.51
CA LEU A 388 -16.16 -22.03 5.78
C LEU A 388 -16.37 -23.52 5.52
N TYR A 389 -16.85 -24.28 6.51
CA TYR A 389 -17.25 -25.67 6.33
C TYR A 389 -18.36 -25.79 5.29
N ALA A 390 -19.43 -24.99 5.42
CA ALA A 390 -20.54 -25.02 4.48
C ALA A 390 -20.08 -24.71 3.04
N TYR A 391 -19.14 -23.78 2.88
CA TYR A 391 -18.53 -23.44 1.59
C TYR A 391 -17.80 -24.63 0.97
N TYR A 392 -16.80 -25.20 1.66
CA TYR A 392 -16.00 -26.30 1.12
C TYR A 392 -16.81 -27.58 0.94
N HIS A 393 -17.75 -27.86 1.85
CA HIS A 393 -18.68 -28.99 1.73
C HIS A 393 -19.53 -28.89 0.47
N GLN A 394 -20.13 -27.73 0.21
CA GLN A 394 -20.97 -27.54 -0.98
C GLN A 394 -20.15 -27.64 -2.27
N VAL A 395 -18.93 -27.08 -2.33
CA VAL A 395 -18.03 -27.24 -3.49
C VAL A 395 -17.68 -28.72 -3.73
N PHE A 396 -17.49 -29.49 -2.65
CA PHE A 396 -17.20 -30.92 -2.71
C PHE A 396 -18.38 -31.73 -3.23
N GLU A 397 -19.58 -31.51 -2.69
CA GLU A 397 -20.81 -32.13 -3.16
C GLU A 397 -21.09 -31.80 -4.64
N ASP A 398 -20.96 -30.54 -5.05
CA ASP A 398 -21.14 -30.10 -6.44
C ASP A 398 -20.14 -30.77 -7.40
N SER A 399 -18.92 -31.03 -6.93
CA SER A 399 -17.86 -31.67 -7.72
C SER A 399 -17.93 -33.20 -7.76
N MET A 400 -18.68 -33.83 -6.85
CA MET A 400 -18.72 -35.28 -6.68
C MET A 400 -19.16 -36.05 -7.93
N PRO A 401 -20.16 -35.62 -8.72
CA PRO A 401 -20.51 -36.27 -9.98
C PRO A 401 -19.34 -36.34 -10.97
N TYR A 402 -18.52 -35.29 -11.01
CA TYR A 402 -17.35 -35.20 -11.89
C TYR A 402 -16.25 -36.15 -11.44
N ILE A 403 -15.96 -36.18 -10.14
CA ILE A 403 -14.94 -37.07 -9.56
C ILE A 403 -15.31 -38.54 -9.80
N ARG A 404 -16.59 -38.91 -9.57
CA ARG A 404 -17.08 -40.28 -9.79
C ARG A 404 -16.95 -40.72 -11.25
N GLU A 405 -17.27 -39.83 -12.18
CA GLU A 405 -17.20 -40.13 -13.61
C GLU A 405 -15.74 -40.30 -14.08
N ILE A 406 -14.82 -39.43 -13.64
CA ILE A 406 -13.37 -39.56 -13.93
C ILE A 406 -12.84 -40.91 -13.46
N ILE A 407 -13.18 -41.31 -12.22
CA ILE A 407 -12.75 -42.59 -11.65
C ILE A 407 -13.38 -43.77 -12.40
N SER A 408 -14.68 -43.73 -12.66
CA SER A 408 -15.42 -44.79 -13.36
C SER A 408 -14.86 -45.05 -14.77
N LEU A 409 -14.63 -43.99 -15.55
CA LEU A 409 -14.08 -44.10 -16.90
C LEU A 409 -12.62 -44.59 -16.90
N TYR A 410 -11.86 -44.30 -15.85
CA TYR A 410 -10.49 -44.81 -15.69
C TYR A 410 -10.47 -46.29 -15.30
N ASP A 411 -11.28 -46.68 -14.31
CA ASP A 411 -11.36 -48.06 -13.81
C ASP A 411 -11.93 -49.02 -14.86
N SER A 412 -12.78 -48.52 -15.77
CA SER A 412 -13.29 -49.25 -16.94
C SER A 412 -12.33 -49.25 -18.14
N GLU A 413 -11.16 -48.64 -18.02
CA GLU A 413 -10.14 -48.48 -19.07
C GLU A 413 -10.65 -47.78 -20.36
N GLU A 414 -11.72 -46.98 -20.27
CA GLU A 414 -12.33 -46.30 -21.41
C GLU A 414 -11.58 -45.00 -21.81
N LYS A 415 -10.33 -45.15 -22.27
CA LYS A 415 -9.37 -44.03 -22.46
C LYS A 415 -9.91 -42.86 -23.29
N GLU A 416 -10.48 -43.14 -24.46
CA GLU A 416 -10.98 -42.10 -25.37
C GLU A 416 -12.22 -41.39 -24.82
N LYS A 417 -13.08 -42.11 -24.08
CA LYS A 417 -14.25 -41.51 -23.43
C LYS A 417 -13.80 -40.62 -22.28
N LEU A 418 -12.84 -41.06 -21.46
CA LEU A 418 -12.24 -40.24 -20.40
C LEU A 418 -11.65 -38.94 -20.95
N TYR A 419 -10.81 -39.01 -21.99
CA TYR A 419 -10.19 -37.82 -22.59
C TYR A 419 -11.22 -36.86 -23.18
N THR A 420 -12.23 -37.38 -23.86
CA THR A 420 -13.31 -36.56 -24.44
C THR A 420 -14.14 -35.91 -23.34
N TRP A 421 -14.45 -36.64 -22.28
CA TRP A 421 -15.23 -36.15 -21.17
C TRP A 421 -14.49 -35.05 -20.39
N ILE A 422 -13.19 -35.23 -20.11
CA ILE A 422 -12.36 -34.19 -19.47
C ILE A 422 -12.34 -32.92 -20.30
N SER A 423 -12.13 -33.03 -21.62
CA SER A 423 -12.12 -31.87 -22.52
C SER A 423 -13.45 -31.12 -22.52
N ARG A 424 -14.59 -31.82 -22.44
CA ARG A 424 -15.93 -31.22 -22.39
C ARG A 424 -16.22 -30.52 -21.06
N ASN A 425 -15.66 -31.01 -19.95
CA ASN A 425 -15.97 -30.51 -18.59
C ASN A 425 -14.85 -29.64 -17.99
N LYS A 426 -13.81 -29.31 -18.77
CA LYS A 426 -12.64 -28.56 -18.31
C LYS A 426 -13.00 -27.24 -17.61
N GLU A 427 -13.92 -26.45 -18.18
CA GLU A 427 -14.30 -25.16 -17.61
C GLU A 427 -14.91 -25.32 -16.22
N GLN A 428 -15.72 -26.36 -16.02
CA GLN A 428 -16.33 -26.67 -14.74
C GLN A 428 -15.30 -27.16 -13.71
N ILE A 429 -14.36 -28.02 -14.13
CA ILE A 429 -13.24 -28.48 -13.28
C ILE A 429 -12.42 -27.29 -12.80
N ARG A 430 -12.11 -26.38 -13.71
CA ARG A 430 -11.41 -25.14 -13.41
C ARG A 430 -12.21 -24.23 -12.47
N GLU A 431 -13.53 -24.19 -12.59
CA GLU A 431 -14.38 -23.42 -11.69
C GLU A 431 -14.26 -23.93 -10.23
N PHE A 432 -14.22 -25.25 -10.01
CA PHE A 432 -14.00 -25.81 -8.67
C PHE A 432 -12.62 -25.47 -8.11
N PHE A 433 -11.59 -25.53 -8.95
CA PHE A 433 -10.25 -25.06 -8.59
C PHE A 433 -10.25 -23.58 -8.19
N ASN A 434 -10.89 -22.72 -8.98
CA ASN A 434 -10.99 -21.29 -8.69
C ASN A 434 -11.73 -21.03 -7.37
N LYS A 435 -12.86 -21.72 -7.10
CA LYS A 435 -13.61 -21.58 -5.84
C LYS A 435 -12.74 -21.91 -4.62
N THR A 436 -11.92 -22.95 -4.71
CA THR A 436 -11.10 -23.39 -3.56
C THR A 436 -9.79 -22.64 -3.36
N THR A 437 -9.33 -21.88 -4.36
CA THR A 437 -8.14 -21.00 -4.22
C THR A 437 -8.43 -19.73 -3.40
N ASN A 438 -9.70 -19.29 -3.35
CA ASN A 438 -10.13 -18.09 -2.62
C ASN A 438 -11.14 -18.38 -1.49
N GLY A 439 -11.24 -19.64 -1.02
CA GLY A 439 -12.26 -20.06 -0.06
C GLY A 439 -12.14 -19.47 1.35
N GLY A 440 -10.99 -18.88 1.70
CA GLY A 440 -10.71 -18.29 3.01
C GLY A 440 -9.88 -19.21 3.91
N CYS A 441 -9.66 -18.80 5.15
CA CYS A 441 -8.89 -19.55 6.16
C CYS A 441 -9.61 -19.61 7.50
N SER A 442 -9.37 -20.70 8.23
CA SER A 442 -9.83 -20.89 9.60
C SER A 442 -8.82 -20.38 10.64
N ARG A 443 -9.31 -19.97 11.82
CA ARG A 443 -8.49 -19.72 13.01
C ARG A 443 -8.11 -21.00 13.76
N ILE A 444 -8.79 -22.11 13.50
CA ILE A 444 -8.49 -23.41 14.07
C ILE A 444 -7.43 -24.08 13.18
N ARG A 445 -6.21 -24.23 13.71
CA ARG A 445 -5.06 -24.76 12.97
C ARG A 445 -5.35 -26.11 12.33
N GLU A 446 -5.91 -27.05 13.11
CA GLU A 446 -6.22 -28.40 12.65
C GLU A 446 -7.31 -28.39 11.56
N TRP A 447 -8.25 -27.45 11.61
CA TRP A 447 -9.28 -27.29 10.58
C TRP A 447 -8.65 -26.73 9.30
N ASN A 448 -7.80 -25.71 9.43
CA ASN A 448 -7.10 -25.12 8.30
C ASN A 448 -6.15 -26.10 7.62
N GLU A 449 -5.50 -27.01 8.37
CA GLU A 449 -4.73 -28.11 7.79
C GLU A 449 -5.60 -29.10 7.02
N PHE A 450 -6.80 -29.39 7.53
CA PHE A 450 -7.73 -30.26 6.82
C PHE A 450 -8.27 -29.62 5.53
N ILE A 451 -8.60 -28.33 5.54
CA ILE A 451 -9.10 -27.59 4.36
C ILE A 451 -8.16 -27.72 3.16
N LYS A 452 -6.83 -27.81 3.39
CA LYS A 452 -5.83 -27.98 2.32
C LYS A 452 -6.08 -29.23 1.47
N HIS A 453 -6.72 -30.27 2.01
CA HIS A 453 -7.08 -31.47 1.24
C HIS A 453 -8.08 -31.16 0.12
N TYR A 454 -9.04 -30.23 0.33
CA TYR A 454 -9.92 -29.77 -0.75
C TYR A 454 -9.11 -29.08 -1.85
N SER A 455 -8.22 -28.15 -1.50
CA SER A 455 -7.36 -27.47 -2.49
C SER A 455 -6.49 -28.47 -3.27
N LEU A 456 -5.89 -29.46 -2.60
CA LEU A 456 -5.08 -30.50 -3.25
C LEU A 456 -5.91 -31.36 -4.21
N LEU A 457 -7.13 -31.73 -3.83
CA LEU A 457 -8.07 -32.47 -4.69
C LEU A 457 -8.30 -31.70 -6.01
N TYR A 458 -8.65 -30.41 -5.93
CA TYR A 458 -8.96 -29.63 -7.13
C TYR A 458 -7.72 -29.23 -7.95
N VAL A 459 -6.57 -29.08 -7.31
CA VAL A 459 -5.28 -28.95 -8.04
C VAL A 459 -5.06 -30.19 -8.90
N GLU A 460 -5.27 -31.40 -8.37
CA GLU A 460 -5.08 -32.63 -9.15
C GLU A 460 -6.15 -32.79 -10.24
N MET A 461 -7.39 -32.33 -10.01
CA MET A 461 -8.41 -32.28 -11.07
C MET A 461 -8.04 -31.31 -12.21
N GLU A 462 -7.55 -30.10 -11.92
CA GLU A 462 -7.07 -29.18 -12.95
C GLU A 462 -5.81 -29.72 -13.65
N ASN A 463 -4.90 -30.37 -12.91
CA ASN A 463 -3.74 -31.04 -13.49
C ASN A 463 -4.15 -32.14 -14.49
N ILE A 464 -5.24 -32.87 -14.24
CA ILE A 464 -5.80 -33.83 -15.22
C ILE A 464 -6.15 -33.14 -16.53
N CYS A 465 -6.77 -31.95 -16.48
CA CYS A 465 -7.07 -31.18 -17.68
C CYS A 465 -5.79 -30.79 -18.43
N LEU A 466 -4.76 -30.34 -17.72
CA LEU A 466 -3.47 -29.98 -18.31
C LEU A 466 -2.77 -31.17 -18.97
N GLU A 467 -2.75 -32.34 -18.31
CA GLU A 467 -2.17 -33.56 -18.87
C GLU A 467 -2.96 -34.06 -20.09
N ASN A 468 -4.29 -33.86 -20.11
CA ASN A 468 -5.13 -34.23 -21.24
C ASN A 468 -4.82 -33.37 -22.49
N GLU A 469 -4.56 -32.08 -22.29
CA GLU A 469 -4.27 -31.12 -23.37
C GLU A 469 -2.85 -31.21 -23.94
N ASN A 470 -1.93 -31.80 -23.18
CA ASN A 470 -0.54 -31.92 -23.60
C ASN A 470 -0.39 -32.93 -24.76
N LYS A 471 -0.19 -32.40 -25.96
CA LYS A 471 -0.03 -33.17 -27.21
C LYS A 471 1.35 -33.83 -27.36
N ASN A 472 2.30 -33.54 -26.47
CA ASN A 472 3.68 -34.03 -26.57
C ASN A 472 3.86 -35.40 -25.91
N TRP A 473 2.88 -35.88 -25.15
CA TRP A 473 2.96 -37.19 -24.51
C TRP A 473 2.69 -38.32 -25.50
N ASN A 474 3.50 -39.38 -25.44
CA ASN A 474 3.12 -40.63 -26.06
C ASN A 474 1.89 -41.23 -25.31
N PRO A 475 1.05 -42.05 -25.98
CA PRO A 475 -0.21 -42.53 -25.40
C PRO A 475 -0.06 -43.30 -24.08
N GLN A 476 1.02 -44.07 -23.92
CA GLN A 476 1.28 -44.88 -22.72
C GLN A 476 1.70 -44.01 -21.53
N ALA A 477 2.57 -43.03 -21.76
CA ALA A 477 2.99 -42.06 -20.75
C ALA A 477 1.82 -41.17 -20.31
N LYS A 478 0.98 -40.74 -21.27
CA LYS A 478 -0.24 -39.96 -20.97
C LYS A 478 -1.18 -40.73 -20.06
N TRP A 479 -1.45 -42.01 -20.37
CA TRP A 479 -2.30 -42.87 -19.53
C TRP A 479 -1.72 -43.10 -18.14
N HIS A 480 -0.41 -43.34 -18.03
CA HIS A 480 0.28 -43.53 -16.75
C HIS A 480 0.24 -42.27 -15.87
N LEU A 481 0.49 -41.10 -16.44
CA LEU A 481 0.39 -39.82 -15.73
C LEU A 481 -1.04 -39.55 -15.27
N MET A 482 -2.03 -39.80 -16.13
CA MET A 482 -3.45 -39.70 -15.79
C MET A 482 -3.78 -40.59 -14.58
N GLY A 483 -3.32 -41.83 -14.58
CA GLY A 483 -3.48 -42.76 -13.46
C GLY A 483 -2.90 -42.25 -12.15
N ARG A 484 -1.71 -41.62 -12.18
CA ARG A 484 -1.13 -41.00 -10.96
C ARG A 484 -1.99 -39.86 -10.42
N ARG A 485 -2.54 -39.02 -11.29
CA ARG A 485 -3.43 -37.92 -10.87
C ARG A 485 -4.72 -38.46 -10.28
N ILE A 486 -5.34 -39.46 -10.92
CA ILE A 486 -6.58 -40.09 -10.44
C ILE A 486 -6.37 -40.80 -9.10
N GLN A 487 -5.25 -41.48 -8.91
CA GLN A 487 -4.89 -42.06 -7.60
C GLN A 487 -4.76 -40.99 -6.51
N SER A 488 -4.16 -39.83 -6.84
CA SER A 488 -4.08 -38.70 -5.92
C SER A 488 -5.47 -38.15 -5.59
N ILE A 489 -6.34 -37.97 -6.59
CA ILE A 489 -7.74 -37.56 -6.39
C ILE A 489 -8.48 -38.53 -5.47
N GLN A 490 -8.37 -39.85 -5.71
CA GLN A 490 -9.00 -40.88 -4.88
C GLN A 490 -8.52 -40.81 -3.43
N LYS A 491 -7.20 -40.62 -3.23
CA LYS A 491 -6.61 -40.47 -1.90
C LYS A 491 -7.16 -39.24 -1.16
N GLU A 492 -7.11 -38.07 -1.78
CA GLU A 492 -7.56 -36.83 -1.15
C GLU A 492 -9.09 -36.84 -0.93
N LYS A 493 -9.87 -37.39 -1.87
CA LYS A 493 -11.32 -37.65 -1.70
C LYS A 493 -11.60 -38.47 -0.43
N ALA A 494 -10.89 -39.58 -0.24
CA ALA A 494 -11.10 -40.46 0.91
C ALA A 494 -10.74 -39.77 2.24
N VAL A 495 -9.72 -38.91 2.25
CA VAL A 495 -9.37 -38.09 3.41
C VAL A 495 -10.49 -37.10 3.74
N ILE A 496 -11.03 -36.42 2.71
CA ILE A 496 -12.12 -35.46 2.86
C ILE A 496 -13.39 -36.14 3.40
N GLU A 497 -13.87 -37.21 2.77
CA GLU A 497 -15.09 -37.92 3.20
C GLU A 497 -15.01 -38.39 4.66
N LYS A 498 -13.84 -38.86 5.09
CA LYS A 498 -13.61 -39.27 6.48
C LYS A 498 -13.59 -38.08 7.43
N GLY A 499 -13.02 -36.95 7.01
CA GLY A 499 -12.88 -35.77 7.84
C GLY A 499 -14.14 -34.91 7.94
N GLU A 500 -15.02 -34.91 6.93
CA GLU A 500 -16.29 -34.19 6.97
C GLU A 500 -17.18 -34.62 8.14
N VAL A 501 -17.25 -35.93 8.42
CA VAL A 501 -17.99 -36.45 9.58
C VAL A 501 -17.48 -35.86 10.90
N LYS A 502 -16.15 -35.75 11.04
CA LYS A 502 -15.51 -35.18 12.24
C LYS A 502 -15.79 -33.68 12.32
N TRP A 503 -15.50 -32.94 11.25
CA TRP A 503 -15.52 -31.48 11.27
C TRP A 503 -16.94 -30.91 11.30
N ARG A 504 -17.90 -31.55 10.62
CA ARG A 504 -19.32 -31.18 10.74
C ARG A 504 -19.80 -31.17 12.18
N LYS A 505 -19.43 -32.21 12.94
CA LYS A 505 -19.78 -32.33 14.36
C LYS A 505 -18.97 -31.37 15.23
N THR A 506 -17.70 -31.15 14.90
CA THR A 506 -16.80 -30.29 15.70
C THR A 506 -17.19 -28.81 15.58
N LEU A 507 -17.66 -28.39 14.40
CA LEU A 507 -18.04 -27.02 14.09
C LEU A 507 -19.55 -26.76 14.27
N ASP A 508 -20.31 -27.77 14.68
CA ASP A 508 -21.76 -27.72 14.93
C ASP A 508 -22.61 -27.18 13.77
N VAL A 509 -22.26 -27.56 12.53
CA VAL A 509 -22.90 -27.02 11.32
C VAL A 509 -24.25 -27.72 11.06
N THR A 510 -25.30 -26.90 10.95
CA THR A 510 -26.68 -27.32 10.71
C THR A 510 -26.99 -27.51 9.22
N ASP A 511 -28.03 -28.30 8.91
CA ASP A 511 -28.49 -28.47 7.52
C ASP A 511 -29.02 -27.17 6.90
N GLU A 512 -29.45 -26.20 7.71
CA GLU A 512 -29.92 -24.89 7.24
C GLU A 512 -28.76 -24.01 6.76
N GLU A 513 -27.62 -24.04 7.45
CA GLU A 513 -26.40 -23.32 7.06
C GLU A 513 -25.85 -23.84 5.73
N LEU A 514 -25.84 -25.16 5.55
CA LEU A 514 -25.47 -25.79 4.28
C LEU A 514 -26.35 -25.30 3.12
N LYS A 515 -27.67 -25.23 3.32
CA LYS A 515 -28.62 -24.79 2.29
C LYS A 515 -28.52 -23.30 1.95
N LYS A 516 -28.05 -22.46 2.88
CA LYS A 516 -27.87 -21.01 2.66
C LYS A 516 -26.60 -20.73 1.85
N CYS A 517 -25.61 -21.61 1.93
CA CYS A 517 -24.33 -21.44 1.26
C CYS A 517 -24.48 -21.48 -0.27
N LYS A 518 -23.93 -20.47 -0.94
CA LYS A 518 -23.82 -20.41 -2.41
C LYS A 518 -22.37 -20.13 -2.77
N PRO A 519 -21.53 -21.18 -2.93
CA PRO A 519 -20.12 -21.00 -3.21
C PRO A 519 -19.93 -20.26 -4.53
N CYS A 520 -19.41 -19.05 -4.45
CA CYS A 520 -19.00 -18.27 -5.60
C CYS A 520 -17.53 -17.91 -5.48
N TYR A 521 -16.91 -17.64 -6.62
CA TYR A 521 -15.60 -17.03 -6.65
C TYR A 521 -15.74 -15.57 -6.21
N GLU A 522 -15.31 -15.24 -5.00
CA GLU A 522 -15.30 -13.86 -4.53
C GLU A 522 -14.20 -13.11 -5.28
N THR A 523 -14.61 -12.10 -6.04
CA THR A 523 -13.68 -11.08 -6.50
C THR A 523 -13.48 -10.13 -5.32
N HIS A 524 -12.34 -10.28 -4.62
CA HIS A 524 -11.95 -9.32 -3.60
C HIS A 524 -11.99 -7.92 -4.18
N GLN A 525 -12.53 -6.95 -3.44
CA GLN A 525 -12.53 -5.55 -3.85
C GLN A 525 -11.09 -5.07 -3.98
N VAL A 526 -10.53 -5.16 -5.18
CA VAL A 526 -9.26 -4.53 -5.51
C VAL A 526 -9.51 -3.02 -5.48
N ARG A 527 -8.80 -2.32 -4.59
CA ARG A 527 -8.87 -0.86 -4.46
C ARG A 527 -8.67 -0.24 -5.85
N SER A 528 -9.70 0.44 -6.33
CA SER A 528 -9.60 1.17 -7.59
C SER A 528 -8.74 2.41 -7.40
N PHE A 529 -7.94 2.69 -8.41
CA PHE A 529 -7.13 3.90 -8.50
C PHE A 529 -8.05 5.12 -8.45
N ALA A 530 -7.75 6.02 -7.53
CA ALA A 530 -8.29 7.36 -7.51
C ALA A 530 -7.16 8.33 -7.83
N GLN A 531 -7.41 9.25 -8.78
CA GLN A 531 -6.46 10.29 -9.11
C GLN A 531 -6.31 11.22 -7.91
N THR A 532 -5.10 11.32 -7.35
CA THR A 532 -4.82 12.19 -6.21
C THR A 532 -3.88 13.33 -6.56
N ILE A 533 -3.15 13.26 -7.68
CA ILE A 533 -2.39 14.37 -8.25
C ILE A 533 -3.26 15.03 -9.34
N PRO A 534 -3.51 16.35 -9.30
CA PRO A 534 -4.30 17.02 -10.32
C PRO A 534 -3.72 16.80 -11.72
N MET A 535 -4.61 16.63 -12.71
CA MET A 535 -4.20 16.58 -14.12
C MET A 535 -3.54 17.90 -14.51
N SER A 536 -2.45 17.84 -15.26
CA SER A 536 -1.82 19.03 -15.81
C SER A 536 -2.70 19.63 -16.91
N GLU A 537 -2.80 20.96 -16.94
CA GLU A 537 -3.46 21.70 -18.03
C GLU A 537 -2.76 21.43 -19.37
N ASP A 538 -1.44 21.26 -19.33
CA ASP A 538 -0.57 20.95 -20.46
C ASP A 538 -0.46 19.44 -20.76
N ALA A 539 -1.31 18.61 -20.13
CA ALA A 539 -1.27 17.16 -20.35
C ALA A 539 -1.48 16.82 -21.83
N ILE A 540 -0.54 16.07 -22.39
CA ILE A 540 -0.56 15.69 -23.80
C ILE A 540 -1.57 14.58 -24.05
N GLU A 541 -2.38 14.73 -25.10
CA GLU A 541 -3.24 13.65 -25.56
C GLU A 541 -2.39 12.63 -26.34
N VAL A 542 -2.24 11.43 -25.79
CA VAL A 542 -1.37 10.40 -26.36
C VAL A 542 -1.99 9.86 -27.64
N LYS A 543 -1.23 9.96 -28.73
CA LYS A 543 -1.58 9.45 -30.06
C LYS A 543 -0.56 8.39 -30.46
N MET A 544 -1.04 7.34 -31.10
CA MET A 544 -0.21 6.23 -31.55
C MET A 544 -0.70 5.73 -32.90
N GLU A 545 0.23 5.66 -33.85
CA GLU A 545 0.02 5.04 -35.16
C GLU A 545 0.86 3.78 -35.21
N ILE A 546 0.24 2.64 -35.52
CA ILE A 546 0.91 1.34 -35.47
C ILE A 546 0.90 0.72 -36.86
N LYS A 547 2.03 0.13 -37.23
CA LYS A 547 2.26 -0.63 -38.44
C LYS A 547 2.86 -1.98 -38.07
N TYR A 548 2.54 -3.01 -38.84
CA TYR A 548 3.16 -4.31 -38.68
C TYR A 548 3.47 -4.89 -40.05
N GLU A 549 4.61 -5.58 -40.14
CA GLU A 549 5.11 -6.16 -41.38
C GLU A 549 5.65 -7.56 -41.12
N LYS A 550 5.53 -8.43 -42.12
CA LYS A 550 6.07 -9.79 -42.07
C LYS A 550 7.46 -9.80 -42.70
N ASN A 551 8.46 -10.21 -41.93
CA ASN A 551 9.84 -10.30 -42.43
C ASN A 551 10.03 -11.54 -43.35
N THR A 552 11.22 -11.68 -43.92
CA THR A 552 11.59 -12.78 -44.83
C THR A 552 11.51 -14.17 -44.19
N GLU A 553 11.57 -14.27 -42.85
CA GLU A 553 11.42 -15.50 -42.06
C GLU A 553 9.97 -15.77 -41.63
N GLY A 554 9.02 -14.93 -42.04
CA GLY A 554 7.62 -15.02 -41.66
C GLY A 554 7.28 -14.50 -40.27
N LYS A 555 8.23 -13.88 -39.55
CA LYS A 555 8.04 -13.26 -38.24
C LYS A 555 7.46 -11.85 -38.38
N ILE A 556 6.77 -11.37 -37.35
CA ILE A 556 6.10 -10.07 -37.39
C ILE A 556 6.93 -9.01 -36.70
N VAL A 557 7.20 -7.90 -37.39
CA VAL A 557 7.82 -6.71 -36.81
C VAL A 557 6.72 -5.66 -36.65
N VAL A 558 6.56 -5.13 -35.44
CA VAL A 558 5.61 -4.07 -35.12
C VAL A 558 6.40 -2.78 -34.93
N SER A 559 6.02 -1.74 -35.66
CA SER A 559 6.59 -0.40 -35.52
C SER A 559 5.47 0.61 -35.32
N GLY A 560 5.81 1.78 -34.78
CA GLY A 560 4.82 2.82 -34.62
C GLY A 560 5.40 4.19 -34.42
N LYS A 561 4.55 5.21 -34.64
CA LYS A 561 4.81 6.60 -34.29
C LYS A 561 3.94 6.97 -33.09
N THR A 562 4.49 7.75 -32.17
CA THR A 562 3.78 8.23 -30.99
C THR A 562 4.33 9.58 -30.53
N ASN A 563 3.51 10.34 -29.81
CA ASN A 563 3.94 11.56 -29.12
C ASN A 563 4.28 11.33 -27.64
N LEU A 564 4.39 10.08 -27.19
CA LEU A 564 4.91 9.77 -25.85
C LEU A 564 6.33 10.34 -25.66
N PHE A 565 6.62 10.77 -24.43
CA PHE A 565 7.96 11.24 -24.08
C PHE A 565 9.02 10.14 -24.29
N ASP A 566 10.21 10.54 -24.71
CA ASP A 566 11.33 9.62 -24.89
C ASP A 566 11.65 8.83 -23.62
N GLY A 567 12.03 7.57 -23.81
CA GLY A 567 12.31 6.63 -22.74
C GLY A 567 11.08 5.87 -22.24
N ALA A 568 9.88 6.14 -22.76
CA ALA A 568 8.70 5.33 -22.48
C ALA A 568 8.95 3.87 -22.86
N GLN A 569 8.71 2.95 -21.92
CA GLN A 569 8.82 1.53 -22.16
C GLN A 569 7.45 0.95 -22.48
N LEU A 570 7.33 0.31 -23.63
CA LEU A 570 6.13 -0.38 -24.08
C LEU A 570 6.37 -1.88 -24.15
N MET A 571 5.33 -2.66 -23.91
CA MET A 571 5.31 -4.10 -24.16
C MET A 571 4.36 -4.38 -25.31
N ILE A 572 4.90 -4.98 -26.37
CA ILE A 572 4.16 -5.39 -27.55
C ILE A 572 3.95 -6.89 -27.48
N SER A 573 2.71 -7.34 -27.64
CA SER A 573 2.31 -8.74 -27.60
C SER A 573 1.40 -9.08 -28.76
N ILE A 574 1.61 -10.23 -29.40
CA ILE A 574 0.72 -10.77 -30.43
C ILE A 574 0.18 -12.10 -29.94
N ILE A 575 -1.12 -12.16 -29.64
CA ILE A 575 -1.78 -13.34 -29.06
C ILE A 575 -2.65 -13.99 -30.13
N PRO A 576 -2.33 -15.22 -30.58
CA PRO A 576 -3.19 -15.96 -31.52
C PRO A 576 -4.57 -16.24 -30.92
N ASP A 577 -5.60 -16.27 -31.77
CA ASP A 577 -6.95 -16.63 -31.36
C ASP A 577 -7.00 -18.00 -30.66
N GLY A 578 -7.76 -18.08 -29.57
CA GLY A 578 -7.83 -19.26 -28.70
C GLY A 578 -6.59 -19.55 -27.84
N LYS A 579 -5.57 -18.66 -27.79
CA LYS A 579 -4.41 -18.79 -26.88
C LYS A 579 -4.39 -17.71 -25.80
N PHE A 580 -3.82 -18.05 -24.65
CA PHE A 580 -3.65 -17.11 -23.52
C PHE A 580 -2.35 -16.29 -23.60
N TYR A 581 -1.36 -16.81 -24.32
CA TYR A 581 -0.04 -16.19 -24.45
C TYR A 581 0.42 -16.24 -25.89
N GLY A 582 1.28 -15.30 -26.23
CA GLY A 582 1.94 -15.22 -27.53
C GLY A 582 3.29 -14.53 -27.40
N PRO A 583 4.04 -14.44 -28.50
CA PRO A 583 5.31 -13.75 -28.49
C PRO A 583 5.11 -12.29 -28.08
N SER A 584 5.98 -11.83 -27.19
CA SER A 584 6.01 -10.46 -26.70
C SER A 584 7.44 -9.93 -26.64
N CYS A 585 7.58 -8.62 -26.72
CA CYS A 585 8.86 -7.95 -26.53
C CYS A 585 8.65 -6.60 -25.84
N LYS A 586 9.73 -6.11 -25.24
CA LYS A 586 9.79 -4.77 -24.65
C LYS A 586 10.50 -3.84 -25.63
N VAL A 587 9.94 -2.67 -25.86
CA VAL A 587 10.50 -1.62 -26.73
C VAL A 587 10.60 -0.30 -25.97
N ASN A 588 11.55 0.54 -26.36
CA ASN A 588 11.64 1.91 -25.87
C ASN A 588 11.16 2.87 -26.97
N CYS A 589 10.38 3.88 -26.60
CA CYS A 589 10.06 4.99 -27.48
C CYS A 589 11.24 5.97 -27.52
N LEU A 590 11.70 6.29 -28.73
CA LEU A 590 12.77 7.25 -28.98
C LEU A 590 12.42 8.09 -30.21
N ASN A 591 12.52 9.41 -30.06
CA ASN A 591 12.20 10.39 -31.10
C ASN A 591 10.81 10.17 -31.71
N GLY A 592 9.83 9.86 -30.84
CA GLY A 592 8.44 9.62 -31.24
C GLY A 592 8.22 8.34 -32.05
N THR A 593 9.15 7.38 -32.01
CA THR A 593 9.01 6.09 -32.72
C THR A 593 9.38 4.91 -31.83
N PHE A 594 8.91 3.72 -32.19
CA PHE A 594 9.35 2.45 -31.62
C PHE A 594 9.30 1.35 -32.68
N THR A 595 10.10 0.31 -32.51
CA THR A 595 10.12 -0.86 -33.39
C THR A 595 10.48 -2.10 -32.58
N SER A 596 9.71 -3.17 -32.76
CA SER A 596 9.92 -4.45 -32.10
C SER A 596 11.05 -5.24 -32.76
N GLU A 597 11.63 -6.17 -32.00
CA GLU A 597 12.31 -7.31 -32.62
C GLU A 597 11.28 -8.19 -33.35
N PRO A 598 11.71 -9.03 -34.32
CA PRO A 598 10.80 -9.94 -35.02
C PRO A 598 10.14 -10.95 -34.07
N LEU A 599 8.82 -10.87 -33.95
CA LEU A 599 8.00 -11.69 -33.06
C LEU A 599 7.53 -12.98 -33.74
N GLY A 600 7.57 -14.08 -32.97
CA GLY A 600 7.15 -15.41 -33.42
C GLY A 600 8.25 -16.22 -34.09
N ASN A 601 7.89 -17.38 -34.63
CA ASN A 601 8.81 -18.33 -35.27
C ASN A 601 8.49 -18.56 -36.76
N GLY A 602 7.71 -17.67 -37.37
CA GLY A 602 7.31 -17.76 -38.79
C GLY A 602 6.08 -18.63 -39.09
N LYS A 603 5.68 -19.53 -38.18
CA LYS A 603 4.57 -20.48 -38.39
C LYS A 603 3.46 -20.39 -37.34
N ASN A 604 3.74 -19.83 -36.16
CA ASN A 604 2.83 -19.87 -35.01
C ASN A 604 1.84 -18.70 -34.91
N LEU A 605 1.90 -17.73 -35.84
CA LEU A 605 1.09 -16.51 -35.87
C LEU A 605 0.24 -16.47 -37.15
N LEU A 606 -0.57 -17.50 -37.40
CA LEU A 606 -1.42 -17.58 -38.60
C LEU A 606 -2.89 -17.39 -38.21
N GLY A 607 -3.59 -16.52 -38.96
CA GLY A 607 -5.01 -16.26 -38.78
C GLY A 607 -5.30 -15.07 -37.87
N LYS A 608 -6.47 -15.07 -37.22
CA LYS A 608 -6.88 -13.99 -36.31
C LYS A 608 -5.94 -13.95 -35.10
N CYS A 609 -5.38 -12.79 -34.83
CA CYS A 609 -4.53 -12.53 -33.68
C CYS A 609 -4.96 -11.21 -33.02
N LYS A 610 -4.79 -11.12 -31.71
CA LYS A 610 -4.94 -9.89 -30.96
C LYS A 610 -3.57 -9.27 -30.75
N MET A 611 -3.33 -8.11 -31.36
CA MET A 611 -2.15 -7.29 -31.11
C MET A 611 -2.44 -6.36 -29.94
N SER A 612 -1.55 -6.32 -28.96
CA SER A 612 -1.65 -5.43 -27.80
C SER A 612 -0.35 -4.68 -27.59
N ILE A 613 -0.48 -3.38 -27.35
CA ILE A 613 0.62 -2.52 -26.88
C ILE A 613 0.22 -2.01 -25.51
N THR A 614 1.05 -2.25 -24.51
CA THR A 614 0.81 -1.81 -23.14
C THR A 614 1.97 -0.98 -22.64
N MET A 615 1.66 0.07 -21.88
CA MET A 615 2.63 0.84 -21.12
C MET A 615 2.45 0.47 -19.64
N PRO A 616 3.46 -0.14 -18.99
CA PRO A 616 3.40 -0.47 -17.56
C PRO A 616 3.09 0.74 -16.68
N VAL A 617 2.74 0.48 -15.42
CA VAL A 617 2.58 1.50 -14.37
C VAL A 617 3.88 2.28 -14.13
N SER A 618 3.77 3.48 -13.54
CA SER A 618 4.89 4.40 -13.38
C SER A 618 6.05 3.81 -12.58
N SER A 619 5.79 2.97 -11.58
CA SER A 619 6.83 2.32 -10.77
C SER A 619 7.74 1.38 -11.59
N ALA A 620 7.25 0.84 -12.70
CA ALA A 620 7.99 -0.04 -13.62
C ALA A 620 8.64 0.72 -14.80
N GLN A 621 8.31 2.01 -14.98
CA GLN A 621 8.91 2.85 -16.01
C GLN A 621 10.27 3.44 -15.59
N PRO A 622 11.15 3.81 -16.54
CA PRO A 622 12.36 4.58 -16.25
C PRO A 622 12.03 5.93 -15.59
N ILE A 623 12.89 6.35 -14.67
CA ILE A 623 12.66 7.60 -13.91
C ILE A 623 12.62 8.84 -14.81
N GLU A 624 13.47 8.91 -15.84
CA GLU A 624 13.53 10.05 -16.75
C GLU A 624 12.24 10.23 -17.57
N PHE A 625 11.56 9.14 -17.91
CA PHE A 625 10.22 9.20 -18.51
C PHE A 625 9.20 9.70 -17.49
N VAL A 626 9.22 9.16 -16.26
CA VAL A 626 8.23 9.50 -15.22
C VAL A 626 8.35 10.94 -14.74
N LYS A 627 9.54 11.54 -14.74
CA LYS A 627 9.71 13.00 -14.50
C LYS A 627 8.89 13.85 -15.46
N LYS A 628 8.70 13.39 -16.71
CA LYS A 628 7.90 14.09 -17.74
C LYS A 628 6.44 13.68 -17.71
N ALA A 629 6.17 12.38 -17.57
CA ALA A 629 4.81 11.84 -17.60
C ALA A 629 4.02 12.06 -16.30
N GLY A 630 4.72 12.13 -15.17
CA GLY A 630 4.14 12.15 -13.82
C GLY A 630 3.99 10.75 -13.20
N MET A 631 4.02 10.68 -11.86
CA MET A 631 3.87 9.42 -11.10
C MET A 631 2.50 8.79 -11.24
N GLN A 632 1.47 9.57 -11.55
CA GLN A 632 0.13 9.08 -11.88
C GLN A 632 -0.19 9.30 -13.36
N TYR A 633 0.82 9.51 -14.20
CA TYR A 633 0.66 9.92 -15.60
C TYR A 633 -0.21 11.16 -15.76
N GLU A 634 -0.20 12.08 -14.80
CA GLU A 634 -1.02 13.29 -14.80
C GLU A 634 -0.70 14.27 -15.94
N ASN A 635 0.44 14.09 -16.62
CA ASN A 635 0.81 14.84 -17.83
C ASN A 635 0.42 14.12 -19.13
N LEU A 636 -0.29 12.98 -19.04
CA LEU A 636 -0.75 12.20 -20.19
C LEU A 636 -2.28 12.01 -20.14
N LYS A 637 -2.97 12.20 -21.27
CA LYS A 637 -4.42 11.99 -21.41
C LYS A 637 -4.75 11.28 -22.72
N GLY A 638 -6.04 11.04 -22.96
CA GLY A 638 -6.55 10.32 -24.14
C GLY A 638 -6.75 8.83 -23.89
N ASP A 639 -7.38 8.16 -24.86
CA ASP A 639 -7.91 6.79 -24.73
C ASP A 639 -6.85 5.73 -24.45
N PHE A 640 -5.59 5.99 -24.83
CA PHE A 640 -4.48 5.10 -24.53
C PHE A 640 -4.21 4.98 -23.02
N ILE A 641 -4.44 6.05 -22.25
CA ILE A 641 -4.15 6.07 -20.81
C ILE A 641 -5.35 5.55 -20.03
N VAL A 642 -5.23 4.32 -19.53
CA VAL A 642 -6.26 3.65 -18.74
C VAL A 642 -6.03 3.95 -17.26
N ARG A 643 -6.96 4.70 -16.66
CA ARG A 643 -6.99 5.03 -15.22
C ARG A 643 -7.96 4.13 -14.44
N LYS A 644 -7.97 2.84 -14.75
CA LYS A 644 -8.79 1.81 -14.07
C LYS A 644 -7.86 0.77 -13.45
N GLY A 645 -8.32 0.05 -12.43
CA GLY A 645 -7.51 -0.95 -11.71
C GLY A 645 -6.67 -0.31 -10.59
N ILE A 646 -5.49 -0.84 -10.32
CA ILE A 646 -4.66 -0.45 -9.14
C ILE A 646 -3.87 0.84 -9.39
N SER A 647 -3.45 1.10 -10.64
CA SER A 647 -2.64 2.26 -11.01
C SER A 647 -2.82 2.57 -12.51
N PRO A 648 -2.61 3.83 -12.94
CA PRO A 648 -2.66 4.20 -14.35
C PRO A 648 -1.65 3.40 -15.18
N SER A 649 -2.09 2.97 -16.36
CA SER A 649 -1.28 2.26 -17.35
C SER A 649 -1.68 2.70 -18.76
N GLY A 650 -0.88 2.35 -19.76
CA GLY A 650 -1.24 2.55 -21.16
C GLY A 650 -1.72 1.24 -21.78
N LYS A 651 -2.75 1.30 -22.62
CA LYS A 651 -3.26 0.12 -23.31
C LYS A 651 -3.83 0.48 -24.68
N TYR A 652 -3.38 -0.26 -25.69
CA TYR A 652 -3.93 -0.30 -27.04
C TYR A 652 -4.14 -1.76 -27.43
N GLU A 653 -5.27 -2.07 -28.04
CA GLU A 653 -5.57 -3.41 -28.56
C GLU A 653 -6.23 -3.29 -29.94
N GLN A 654 -5.81 -4.18 -30.86
CA GLN A 654 -6.37 -4.28 -32.20
C GLN A 654 -6.41 -5.75 -32.62
N GLU A 655 -7.51 -6.16 -33.27
CA GLU A 655 -7.55 -7.43 -33.98
C GLU A 655 -6.84 -7.30 -35.33
N VAL A 656 -5.93 -8.24 -35.61
CA VAL A 656 -5.16 -8.31 -36.84
C VAL A 656 -5.26 -9.72 -37.44
N VAL A 657 -5.15 -9.81 -38.76
CA VAL A 657 -5.10 -11.10 -39.46
C VAL A 657 -3.70 -11.23 -40.08
N LEU A 658 -2.97 -12.28 -39.69
CA LEU A 658 -1.53 -12.49 -39.97
C LEU A 658 -1.24 -13.74 -40.82
#